data_AF-A0A2S8S6K5-F1
#
_entry.id   AF-A0A2S8S6K5-F1
#
_cell.length_a   1.000
_cell.length_b   1.000
_cell.length_c   1.000
_cell.angle_alpha   90.00
_cell.angle_beta   90.00
_cell.angle_gamma   90.00
#
_symmetry.space_group_name_H-M   'P 1'
#
loop_
_entity.id
_entity.type
_entity.pdbx_description
1 polymer ?
#
loop_
_entity_poly.entity_id
_entity_poly.type
_entity_poly.pdbx_seq_one_letter_code
_entity_poly.pdbx_strand_id
1 'polypeptide(L)'
;MTVTYQHPTAGQIIVGASPAATRTVPLPAGVPPSAAGSIADQVVTQGAGALTLSLGAYFAGSGLSYALQSAVTGVSITGSTLTIDDTNVLAAASVTVVASNAFGPDATQSFSREVRAPATGGTISIDPFVRDEVVFDLGTAVGDPEAQIPLSGTAGPGEVVQARAVSLDDFGISTTAWQDVATADGVGDWSGTLAFTSISNSRFNAEVRLKLAPGTTATGTKTFCIGHTAIDIAQSERYRFRDPYFSQNTVPEAIIDVREAVQQLAAPYRVGRVKPTSQQPFTIGVDALPTGITLSGKTVSVNPSTYDGAPFDNWYCPDVQFEVSDPRFVMRRSKIEVVSDFSIAFSLQFMNGGGFKLIRDCELVALPGGLGFTAFLKEEVSGSGTGMVLPDMGLFCRNKLSGSSGDVFKVGKGAYLENLIEWTWNVPGTPTAWLAGTTFAAGDFTLFNGNYFRSKSSGNTGNQPPSTQTDNTYWQSWNPHSDFFNPQHGVDGGLIIGRNLIKADSARAAGNTLTGINNVLFRMDRDPAYVSSQNKIDKVLVEENVLIRDASVQSYAASLQSGVNVTPPTFRGNAITPSNAGSEGIIYPNNIPAGTEWTDNRRTTDNTVIDNSLWANTVVGTYTSSAEKCVQFASHDDGTINPAAYINSGNRPTAGVAAMANSLISEYPGRRFALGAATKSGTSLSQLLNDASTVRQFAHYTAFADYLCPHGSEPGAITMYWQASDQALGANFGDNIEPMLTGKYLDGSPVTVPVNLGQRSVDHTMAEAHGPFTRTRYLLCGPGSRGPEEDMDNATHTTNPNPVNGSYHQFTMENYEKIRAEYRIMVASVGAQGAIHPFVGIQPLAHYCAKGDGVHPSDHVDGLPTMGRYIAIETLQGLGLLPDFALRFDQSFFASDGSYAEFWSAQGDVTTARRERGLAAIPATYPHRTEVFAWEIGNTWGAAEPAESANIVNGRVRIAPNTGLFADGQVFAFGRGGATGIIKAVDDSADRYDLNYPLVDLGFYKLDGLPIEPMPDPLILTASGIV
;
A
#
# COMPACT_ATOMS: atom_id res chain seq x y z
N MET A 1 17.96 -33.92 -4.83
CA MET A 1 17.59 -34.62 -6.08
C MET A 1 18.77 -34.53 -7.03
N THR A 2 19.46 -35.65 -7.26
CA THR A 2 20.71 -35.70 -8.06
C THR A 2 20.35 -36.12 -9.48
N VAL A 3 20.73 -35.32 -10.49
CA VAL A 3 20.58 -35.71 -11.90
C VAL A 3 21.95 -35.81 -12.54
N THR A 4 22.27 -37.02 -12.96
CA THR A 4 23.50 -37.45 -13.64
C THR A 4 23.42 -37.10 -15.12
N TYR A 5 24.44 -36.45 -15.67
CA TYR A 5 24.60 -36.21 -17.11
C TYR A 5 25.35 -37.37 -17.77
N GLN A 6 24.76 -38.01 -18.79
CA GLN A 6 25.46 -38.97 -19.65
C GLN A 6 25.75 -38.34 -21.02
N HIS A 7 27.04 -38.22 -21.33
CA HIS A 7 27.56 -37.93 -22.67
C HIS A 7 27.47 -39.17 -23.57
N PRO A 8 27.27 -38.98 -24.89
CA PRO A 8 27.87 -39.80 -25.92
C PRO A 8 29.13 -39.15 -26.49
N THR A 9 30.25 -39.86 -26.36
CA THR A 9 31.40 -39.98 -27.29
C THR A 9 30.94 -40.48 -28.67
N ALA A 10 31.63 -40.36 -29.81
CA ALA A 10 32.76 -39.58 -30.31
C ALA A 10 32.83 -39.79 -31.85
N GLY A 11 33.40 -38.83 -32.60
CA GLY A 11 33.85 -38.94 -34.01
C GLY A 11 33.01 -38.09 -34.99
N GLN A 12 33.53 -37.18 -35.82
CA GLN A 12 34.87 -36.93 -36.37
C GLN A 12 35.08 -35.42 -36.69
N ILE A 13 36.36 -35.08 -36.85
CA ILE A 13 37.05 -33.79 -37.10
C ILE A 13 36.87 -33.39 -38.61
N ILE A 14 36.75 -32.13 -39.09
CA ILE A 14 37.81 -31.14 -39.47
C ILE A 14 37.18 -29.90 -40.16
N VAL A 15 37.55 -28.71 -39.63
CA VAL A 15 37.94 -27.42 -40.26
C VAL A 15 37.15 -26.82 -41.45
N GLY A 16 36.69 -25.57 -41.28
CA GLY A 16 36.39 -24.65 -42.39
C GLY A 16 35.90 -23.28 -41.91
N ALA A 17 36.58 -22.22 -42.30
CA ALA A 17 36.28 -20.83 -41.98
C ALA A 17 34.93 -20.33 -42.55
N SER A 18 34.37 -19.30 -41.89
CA SER A 18 33.13 -18.57 -42.20
C SER A 18 32.99 -18.16 -43.69
N PRO A 19 31.77 -18.21 -44.24
CA PRO A 19 31.06 -16.95 -44.49
C PRO A 19 29.57 -17.00 -44.11
N ALA A 20 29.10 -15.88 -43.55
CA ALA A 20 27.70 -15.42 -43.43
C ALA A 20 26.60 -16.43 -43.79
N ALA A 21 26.08 -17.13 -42.77
CA ALA A 21 24.77 -17.77 -42.88
C ALA A 21 23.71 -16.73 -42.51
N THR A 22 23.00 -16.21 -43.50
CA THR A 22 21.72 -15.54 -43.31
C THR A 22 20.78 -16.53 -42.64
N ARG A 23 20.58 -16.40 -41.33
CA ARG A 23 19.53 -17.13 -40.61
C ARG A 23 18.21 -16.44 -40.92
N THR A 24 17.52 -16.91 -41.96
CA THR A 24 16.09 -16.64 -42.11
C THR A 24 15.41 -17.36 -40.94
N VAL A 25 15.10 -16.62 -39.88
CA VAL A 25 14.12 -17.07 -38.90
C VAL A 25 12.82 -17.25 -39.70
N PRO A 26 12.16 -18.41 -39.71
CA PRO A 26 10.82 -18.49 -40.24
C PRO A 26 9.99 -17.54 -39.39
N LEU A 27 9.52 -16.44 -39.97
CA LEU A 27 8.41 -15.69 -39.38
C LEU A 27 7.31 -16.72 -39.11
N PRO A 28 6.72 -16.76 -37.90
CA PRO A 28 5.56 -17.62 -37.67
C PRO A 28 4.57 -17.35 -38.80
N ALA A 29 4.10 -18.41 -39.47
CA ALA A 29 3.18 -18.27 -40.59
C ALA A 29 1.96 -17.47 -40.10
N GLY A 30 1.82 -16.23 -40.60
CA GLY A 30 0.70 -15.38 -40.22
C GLY A 30 -0.62 -16.04 -40.57
N VAL A 31 -1.53 -16.08 -39.61
CA VAL A 31 -2.86 -16.69 -39.79
C VAL A 31 -3.78 -15.61 -40.38
N PRO A 32 -4.38 -15.84 -41.56
CA PRO A 32 -5.29 -14.86 -42.16
C PRO A 32 -6.53 -14.63 -41.29
N PRO A 33 -7.19 -13.47 -41.39
CA PRO A 33 -8.39 -13.18 -40.62
C PRO A 33 -9.52 -14.15 -40.98
N SER A 34 -10.26 -14.60 -39.98
CA SER A 34 -11.46 -15.44 -40.14
C SER A 34 -12.45 -15.13 -39.04
N ALA A 35 -13.74 -15.35 -39.28
CA ALA A 35 -14.75 -15.24 -38.23
C ALA A 35 -14.60 -16.41 -37.25
N ALA A 36 -14.49 -16.12 -35.95
CA ALA A 36 -14.40 -17.10 -34.88
C ALA A 36 -15.76 -17.38 -34.20
N GLY A 37 -16.80 -16.60 -34.52
CA GLY A 37 -18.16 -16.68 -33.98
C GLY A 37 -19.08 -15.67 -34.66
N SER A 38 -20.25 -15.39 -34.06
CA SER A 38 -21.18 -14.34 -34.53
C SER A 38 -21.38 -13.25 -33.46
N ILE A 39 -21.33 -11.98 -33.85
CA ILE A 39 -21.74 -10.85 -32.99
C ILE A 39 -23.28 -10.83 -32.93
N ALA A 40 -23.83 -10.87 -31.73
CA ALA A 40 -25.28 -10.76 -31.53
C ALA A 40 -25.79 -9.34 -31.83
N ASP A 41 -27.07 -9.22 -32.18
CA ASP A 41 -27.72 -7.91 -32.29
C ASP A 41 -27.67 -7.16 -30.96
N GLN A 42 -27.39 -5.86 -31.03
CA GLN A 42 -27.18 -4.99 -29.89
C GLN A 42 -28.35 -4.01 -29.76
N VAL A 43 -29.01 -4.02 -28.61
CA VAL A 43 -30.08 -3.09 -28.27
C VAL A 43 -29.66 -2.29 -27.04
N VAL A 44 -29.61 -0.96 -27.18
CA VAL A 44 -29.21 -0.03 -26.11
C VAL A 44 -30.35 0.95 -25.85
N THR A 45 -30.50 1.43 -24.62
CA THR A 45 -31.50 2.46 -24.28
C THR A 45 -30.81 3.81 -24.18
N GLN A 46 -31.40 4.86 -24.75
CA GLN A 46 -30.85 6.20 -24.70
C GLN A 46 -30.64 6.66 -23.24
N GLY A 47 -29.44 7.13 -22.92
CA GLY A 47 -29.06 7.60 -21.57
C GLY A 47 -28.66 6.49 -20.58
N ALA A 48 -28.65 5.22 -21.01
CA ALA A 48 -28.22 4.08 -20.20
C ALA A 48 -26.68 3.94 -20.10
N GLY A 49 -25.92 4.72 -20.89
CA GLY A 49 -24.47 4.64 -21.06
C GLY A 49 -24.09 3.91 -22.37
N ALA A 50 -22.93 4.28 -22.93
CA ALA A 50 -22.41 3.65 -24.15
C ALA A 50 -22.09 2.16 -23.92
N LEU A 51 -22.36 1.32 -24.92
CA LEU A 51 -22.06 -0.12 -24.89
C LEU A 51 -20.72 -0.41 -25.57
N THR A 52 -19.85 -1.18 -24.93
CA THR A 52 -18.56 -1.60 -25.50
C THR A 52 -18.47 -3.11 -25.73
N LEU A 53 -17.90 -3.54 -26.86
CA LEU A 53 -17.70 -4.94 -27.25
C LEU A 53 -16.23 -5.19 -27.62
N SER A 54 -15.63 -6.27 -27.10
CA SER A 54 -14.28 -6.71 -27.51
C SER A 54 -14.35 -7.59 -28.75
N LEU A 55 -13.76 -7.12 -29.85
CA LEU A 55 -13.79 -7.80 -31.15
C LEU A 55 -12.85 -9.01 -31.23
N GLY A 56 -11.89 -9.13 -30.31
CA GLY A 56 -10.90 -10.21 -30.28
C GLY A 56 -11.51 -11.61 -30.13
N ALA A 57 -12.70 -11.72 -29.53
CA ALA A 57 -13.41 -12.99 -29.38
C ALA A 57 -14.16 -13.43 -30.65
N TYR A 58 -14.39 -12.51 -31.59
CA TYR A 58 -15.24 -12.74 -32.76
C TYR A 58 -14.44 -12.98 -34.04
N PHE A 59 -13.14 -12.71 -34.02
CA PHE A 59 -12.25 -12.90 -35.17
C PHE A 59 -11.01 -13.67 -34.77
N ALA A 60 -10.62 -14.66 -35.57
CA ALA A 60 -9.38 -15.42 -35.42
C ALA A 60 -8.38 -14.98 -36.48
N GLY A 61 -7.12 -14.79 -36.08
CA GLY A 61 -6.03 -14.38 -36.96
C GLY A 61 -4.91 -13.71 -36.17
N SER A 62 -3.74 -13.57 -36.78
CA SER A 62 -2.58 -12.92 -36.12
C SER A 62 -2.50 -11.44 -36.52
N GLY A 63 -2.30 -10.55 -35.54
CA GLY A 63 -2.06 -9.11 -35.80
C GLY A 63 -3.24 -8.40 -36.46
N LEU A 64 -4.46 -8.66 -35.99
CA LEU A 64 -5.69 -8.12 -36.58
C LEU A 64 -5.84 -6.62 -36.30
N SER A 65 -6.27 -5.89 -37.34
CA SER A 65 -6.79 -4.53 -37.24
C SER A 65 -8.30 -4.55 -37.49
N TYR A 66 -9.04 -3.70 -36.79
CA TYR A 66 -10.50 -3.66 -36.88
C TYR A 66 -10.99 -2.31 -37.39
N ALA A 67 -11.96 -2.34 -38.31
CA ALA A 67 -12.59 -1.15 -38.86
C ALA A 67 -14.07 -1.37 -39.14
N LEU A 68 -14.84 -0.29 -39.19
CA LEU A 68 -16.20 -0.35 -39.71
C LEU A 68 -16.14 -0.37 -41.24
N GLN A 69 -16.89 -1.27 -41.87
CA GLN A 69 -16.96 -1.34 -43.34
C GLN A 69 -17.51 -0.03 -43.94
N SER A 70 -18.41 0.63 -43.20
CA SER A 70 -18.90 1.98 -43.49
C SER A 70 -19.18 2.70 -42.17
N ALA A 71 -19.07 4.02 -42.16
CA ALA A 71 -19.37 4.80 -40.97
C ALA A 71 -20.84 4.61 -40.57
N VAL A 72 -21.07 4.17 -39.34
CA VAL A 72 -22.40 4.07 -38.73
C VAL A 72 -22.47 5.11 -37.62
N THR A 73 -23.45 6.03 -37.71
CA THR A 73 -23.61 7.08 -36.71
C THR A 73 -23.77 6.47 -35.31
N GLY A 74 -23.02 6.99 -34.34
CA GLY A 74 -23.03 6.50 -32.96
C GLY A 74 -22.42 5.11 -32.78
N VAL A 75 -21.54 4.67 -33.70
CA VAL A 75 -20.70 3.49 -33.54
C VAL A 75 -19.26 3.84 -33.90
N SER A 76 -18.30 3.47 -33.05
CA SER A 76 -16.87 3.67 -33.28
C SER A 76 -16.08 2.41 -32.95
N ILE A 77 -14.88 2.26 -33.52
CA ILE A 77 -13.93 1.21 -33.17
C ILE A 77 -12.60 1.86 -32.81
N THR A 78 -12.02 1.46 -31.68
CA THR A 78 -10.69 1.89 -31.24
C THR A 78 -9.91 0.65 -30.79
N GLY A 79 -8.80 0.36 -31.48
CA GLY A 79 -8.08 -0.90 -31.29
C GLY A 79 -8.99 -2.10 -31.60
N SER A 80 -9.20 -2.97 -30.62
CA SER A 80 -10.12 -4.11 -30.69
C SER A 80 -11.48 -3.85 -30.06
N THR A 81 -11.78 -2.63 -29.61
CA THR A 81 -13.03 -2.31 -28.91
C THR A 81 -13.98 -1.55 -29.81
N LEU A 82 -15.19 -2.08 -29.98
CA LEU A 82 -16.31 -1.41 -30.63
C LEU A 82 -17.17 -0.71 -29.57
N THR A 83 -17.52 0.56 -29.78
CA THR A 83 -18.38 1.35 -28.89
C THR A 83 -19.65 1.80 -29.60
N ILE A 84 -20.80 1.66 -28.94
CA ILE A 84 -22.10 2.15 -29.40
C ILE A 84 -22.54 3.30 -28.48
N ASP A 85 -22.60 4.50 -29.03
CA ASP A 85 -23.06 5.72 -28.35
C ASP A 85 -24.60 5.74 -28.25
N ASP A 86 -25.10 5.90 -27.03
CA ASP A 86 -26.52 5.89 -26.69
C ASP A 86 -27.16 7.29 -26.70
N THR A 87 -26.38 8.37 -26.87
CA THR A 87 -26.89 9.73 -26.72
C THR A 87 -27.62 10.28 -27.96
N ASN A 88 -27.19 9.90 -29.18
CA ASN A 88 -27.51 10.69 -30.39
C ASN A 88 -28.29 9.98 -31.51
N VAL A 89 -28.63 8.69 -31.40
CA VAL A 89 -29.14 7.92 -32.57
C VAL A 89 -30.31 7.02 -32.20
N LEU A 90 -31.55 7.51 -32.22
CA LEU A 90 -32.77 6.70 -32.03
C LEU A 90 -33.15 5.91 -33.30
N ALA A 91 -32.28 5.02 -33.76
CA ALA A 91 -32.54 4.23 -34.96
C ALA A 91 -31.81 2.88 -34.95
N ALA A 92 -32.42 1.90 -35.61
CA ALA A 92 -31.76 0.65 -35.98
C ALA A 92 -30.80 0.89 -37.15
N ALA A 93 -29.61 0.32 -37.09
CA ALA A 93 -28.60 0.35 -38.15
C ALA A 93 -27.88 -0.99 -38.24
N SER A 94 -27.52 -1.41 -39.45
CA SER A 94 -26.63 -2.56 -39.64
C SER A 94 -25.20 -2.10 -39.44
N VAL A 95 -24.47 -2.76 -38.55
CA VAL A 95 -23.05 -2.53 -38.31
C VAL A 95 -22.29 -3.69 -38.92
N THR A 96 -21.34 -3.39 -39.81
CA THR A 96 -20.41 -4.41 -40.33
C THR A 96 -18.99 -4.08 -39.89
N VAL A 97 -18.39 -5.00 -39.14
CA VAL A 97 -17.00 -4.94 -38.68
C VAL A 97 -16.13 -5.73 -39.65
N VAL A 98 -14.99 -5.15 -40.02
CA VAL A 98 -13.96 -5.72 -40.88
C VAL A 98 -12.72 -5.97 -40.01
N ALA A 99 -12.24 -7.21 -39.99
CA ALA A 99 -10.95 -7.58 -39.41
C ALA A 99 -9.96 -7.86 -40.54
N SER A 100 -8.84 -7.15 -40.55
CA SER A 100 -7.83 -7.20 -41.61
C SER A 100 -6.44 -7.48 -41.05
N ASN A 101 -5.58 -8.12 -41.87
CA ASN A 101 -4.13 -8.19 -41.63
C ASN A 101 -3.39 -8.34 -42.98
N ALA A 102 -2.06 -8.43 -42.95
CA ALA A 102 -1.24 -8.55 -44.15
C ALA A 102 -1.19 -9.96 -44.77
N PHE A 103 -1.87 -10.95 -44.17
CA PHE A 103 -1.67 -12.38 -44.44
C PHE A 103 -2.83 -13.06 -45.19
N GLY A 104 -3.93 -12.36 -45.47
CA GLY A 104 -5.05 -12.88 -46.24
C GLY A 104 -6.20 -11.90 -46.42
N PRO A 105 -7.31 -12.34 -47.03
CA PRO A 105 -8.48 -11.49 -47.24
C PRO A 105 -9.15 -11.12 -45.91
N ASP A 106 -9.75 -9.93 -45.87
CA ASP A 106 -10.44 -9.44 -44.68
C ASP A 106 -11.63 -10.35 -44.29
N ALA A 107 -11.81 -10.55 -42.99
CA ALA A 107 -13.00 -11.19 -42.45
C ALA A 107 -14.02 -10.13 -42.05
N THR A 108 -15.31 -10.40 -42.26
CA THR A 108 -16.38 -9.46 -41.90
C THR A 108 -17.44 -10.13 -41.03
N GLN A 109 -18.05 -9.33 -40.15
CA GLN A 109 -19.23 -9.71 -39.40
C GLN A 109 -20.22 -8.55 -39.33
N SER A 110 -21.49 -8.87 -39.52
CA SER A 110 -22.59 -7.90 -39.45
C SER A 110 -23.54 -8.24 -38.32
N PHE A 111 -24.03 -7.21 -37.64
CA PHE A 111 -25.08 -7.30 -36.63
C PHE A 111 -25.96 -6.04 -36.66
N SER A 112 -27.16 -6.13 -36.11
CA SER A 112 -28.07 -4.99 -35.98
C SER A 112 -27.77 -4.25 -34.68
N ARG A 113 -27.70 -2.92 -34.75
CA ARG A 113 -27.59 -2.02 -33.61
C ARG A 113 -28.85 -1.17 -33.52
N GLU A 114 -29.59 -1.22 -32.43
CA GLU A 114 -30.77 -0.39 -32.15
C GLU A 114 -30.53 0.42 -30.88
N VAL A 115 -30.77 1.74 -30.92
CA VAL A 115 -30.89 2.55 -29.69
C VAL A 115 -32.34 2.99 -29.56
N ARG A 116 -32.97 2.59 -28.44
CA ARG A 116 -34.38 2.85 -28.14
C ARG A 116 -34.52 4.09 -27.28
N ALA A 117 -35.68 4.75 -27.40
CA ALA A 117 -36.06 5.80 -26.48
C ALA A 117 -36.22 5.23 -25.06
N PRO A 118 -35.97 6.02 -24.00
CA PRO A 118 -36.15 5.57 -22.63
C PRO A 118 -37.59 5.15 -22.38
N ALA A 119 -37.80 4.06 -21.62
CA ALA A 119 -39.11 3.73 -21.10
C ALA A 119 -39.59 4.84 -20.15
N THR A 120 -40.89 5.09 -20.12
CA THR A 120 -41.49 6.14 -19.28
C THR A 120 -41.94 5.53 -17.95
N GLY A 121 -41.35 5.94 -16.83
CA GLY A 121 -41.79 5.57 -15.49
C GLY A 121 -40.99 4.44 -14.83
N GLY A 122 -41.64 3.73 -13.90
CA GLY A 122 -41.03 2.76 -12.98
C GLY A 122 -40.98 3.28 -11.54
N THR A 123 -40.76 2.39 -10.58
CA THR A 123 -40.51 2.74 -9.18
C THR A 123 -39.20 2.11 -8.78
N ILE A 124 -38.33 2.86 -8.11
CA ILE A 124 -37.10 2.34 -7.54
C ILE A 124 -36.89 2.93 -6.15
N SER A 125 -36.44 2.11 -5.20
CA SER A 125 -35.97 2.53 -3.89
C SER A 125 -34.61 1.91 -3.60
N ILE A 126 -33.91 2.49 -2.62
CA ILE A 126 -32.70 1.95 -2.04
C ILE A 126 -32.88 1.93 -0.52
N ASP A 127 -32.56 0.80 0.09
CA ASP A 127 -32.60 0.66 1.55
C ASP A 127 -31.45 1.44 2.18
N PRO A 128 -31.68 2.15 3.31
CA PRO A 128 -30.61 2.86 3.99
C PRO A 128 -29.64 1.89 4.65
N PHE A 129 -28.37 2.26 4.69
CA PHE A 129 -27.41 1.59 5.55
C PHE A 129 -27.82 1.66 7.02
N VAL A 130 -27.43 0.66 7.82
CA VAL A 130 -27.75 0.56 9.25
C VAL A 130 -27.25 1.76 10.08
N ARG A 131 -26.24 2.48 9.58
CA ARG A 131 -25.69 3.70 10.18
C ARG A 131 -25.21 4.67 9.10
N ASP A 132 -24.95 5.91 9.49
CA ASP A 132 -24.28 6.87 8.62
C ASP A 132 -22.77 6.67 8.65
N GLU A 133 -22.09 7.18 7.63
CA GLU A 133 -20.63 7.15 7.47
C GLU A 133 -20.07 5.72 7.62
N VAL A 134 -20.71 4.74 6.97
CA VAL A 134 -20.22 3.34 6.93
C VAL A 134 -18.89 3.31 6.19
N VAL A 135 -17.93 2.52 6.69
CA VAL A 135 -16.68 2.25 5.99
C VAL A 135 -16.75 0.84 5.42
N PHE A 136 -16.65 0.70 4.09
CA PHE A 136 -16.54 -0.60 3.43
C PHE A 136 -15.08 -0.94 3.15
N ASP A 137 -14.73 -2.21 3.38
CA ASP A 137 -13.36 -2.69 3.20
C ASP A 137 -12.96 -2.78 1.73
N LEU A 138 -11.78 -2.24 1.42
CA LEU A 138 -11.17 -2.27 0.09
C LEU A 138 -10.72 -3.68 -0.35
N GLY A 139 -10.62 -4.65 0.57
CA GLY A 139 -10.22 -6.04 0.30
C GLY A 139 -8.71 -6.21 0.13
N THR A 140 -7.92 -5.26 0.62
CA THR A 140 -6.46 -5.29 0.45
C THR A 140 -5.81 -6.51 1.10
N ALA A 141 -6.43 -7.08 2.14
CA ALA A 141 -5.97 -8.28 2.84
C ALA A 141 -5.85 -9.50 1.92
N VAL A 142 -6.69 -9.56 0.88
CA VAL A 142 -6.74 -10.68 -0.08
C VAL A 142 -6.21 -10.30 -1.45
N GLY A 143 -5.66 -9.09 -1.57
CA GLY A 143 -5.10 -8.57 -2.80
C GLY A 143 -6.12 -7.94 -3.75
N ASP A 144 -7.40 -7.87 -3.36
CA ASP A 144 -8.46 -7.26 -4.16
C ASP A 144 -8.11 -5.81 -4.51
N PRO A 145 -8.49 -5.35 -5.71
CA PRO A 145 -8.29 -3.96 -6.10
C PRO A 145 -9.49 -3.06 -5.74
N GLU A 146 -10.63 -3.63 -5.31
CA GLU A 146 -11.93 -2.94 -5.22
C GLU A 146 -12.72 -3.33 -3.97
N ALA A 147 -13.39 -2.34 -3.39
CA ALA A 147 -14.43 -2.58 -2.39
C ALA A 147 -15.70 -3.12 -3.05
N GLN A 148 -16.39 -3.98 -2.31
CA GLN A 148 -17.69 -4.53 -2.66
C GLN A 148 -18.73 -3.85 -1.76
N ILE A 149 -19.57 -2.98 -2.33
CA ILE A 149 -20.60 -2.25 -1.58
C ILE A 149 -21.94 -2.95 -1.80
N PRO A 150 -22.44 -3.72 -0.82
CA PRO A 150 -23.75 -4.34 -0.91
C PRO A 150 -24.85 -3.27 -0.86
N LEU A 151 -25.79 -3.35 -1.81
CA LEU A 151 -26.94 -2.48 -1.94
C LEU A 151 -28.20 -3.34 -2.08
N SER A 152 -29.30 -2.87 -1.50
CA SER A 152 -30.62 -3.49 -1.66
C SER A 152 -31.71 -2.44 -1.79
N GLY A 153 -32.88 -2.86 -2.24
CA GLY A 153 -34.08 -2.03 -2.28
C GLY A 153 -35.20 -2.71 -3.06
N THR A 154 -36.14 -1.90 -3.55
CA THR A 154 -37.27 -2.37 -4.36
C THR A 154 -37.25 -1.73 -5.75
N ALA A 155 -37.75 -2.46 -6.75
CA ALA A 155 -38.01 -1.98 -8.09
C ALA A 155 -39.19 -2.74 -8.73
N GLY A 156 -39.61 -2.39 -9.95
CA GLY A 156 -40.56 -3.21 -10.69
C GLY A 156 -40.01 -4.61 -10.99
N PRO A 157 -40.81 -5.70 -10.92
CA PRO A 157 -40.32 -7.04 -11.19
C PRO A 157 -39.63 -7.19 -12.56
N GLY A 158 -38.44 -7.79 -12.58
CA GLY A 158 -37.63 -7.98 -13.79
C GLY A 158 -36.88 -6.73 -14.28
N GLU A 159 -36.97 -5.60 -13.58
CA GLU A 159 -36.20 -4.41 -13.94
C GLU A 159 -34.72 -4.58 -13.56
N VAL A 160 -33.84 -4.15 -14.48
CA VAL A 160 -32.40 -4.11 -14.22
C VAL A 160 -32.04 -2.80 -13.52
N VAL A 161 -31.46 -2.91 -12.34
CA VAL A 161 -31.01 -1.80 -11.51
C VAL A 161 -29.54 -1.50 -11.79
N GLN A 162 -29.25 -0.22 -12.00
CA GLN A 162 -27.89 0.32 -12.06
C GLN A 162 -27.60 1.13 -10.81
N ALA A 163 -26.34 1.12 -10.35
CA ALA A 163 -25.88 1.93 -9.22
C ALA A 163 -24.61 2.71 -9.55
N ARG A 164 -24.37 3.79 -8.79
CA ARG A 164 -23.09 4.51 -8.74
C ARG A 164 -22.82 5.09 -7.35
N ALA A 165 -21.56 5.35 -7.05
CA ALA A 165 -21.14 6.12 -5.89
C ALA A 165 -20.96 7.58 -6.29
N VAL A 166 -21.68 8.49 -5.65
CA VAL A 166 -21.62 9.94 -5.90
C VAL A 166 -20.79 10.61 -4.83
N SER A 167 -19.63 11.15 -5.21
CA SER A 167 -18.73 11.85 -4.28
C SER A 167 -19.32 13.19 -3.82
N LEU A 168 -19.12 13.52 -2.55
CA LEU A 168 -19.70 14.70 -1.91
C LEU A 168 -18.70 15.83 -1.61
N ASP A 169 -17.39 15.55 -1.56
CA ASP A 169 -16.41 16.54 -1.05
C ASP A 169 -15.10 16.67 -1.89
N ASP A 170 -15.00 15.94 -3.00
CA ASP A 170 -13.96 16.12 -4.03
C ASP A 170 -14.52 16.69 -5.34
N PHE A 171 -15.63 17.44 -5.24
CA PHE A 171 -16.32 18.05 -6.38
C PHE A 171 -16.83 17.02 -7.40
N GLY A 172 -17.04 15.77 -6.99
CA GLY A 172 -17.51 14.71 -7.86
C GLY A 172 -16.41 14.05 -8.69
N ILE A 173 -15.13 14.37 -8.46
CA ILE A 173 -13.98 13.77 -9.19
C ILE A 173 -13.98 12.24 -9.02
N SER A 174 -14.29 11.73 -7.82
CA SER A 174 -14.33 10.28 -7.57
C SER A 174 -15.71 9.65 -7.77
N THR A 175 -16.64 10.35 -8.44
CA THR A 175 -17.96 9.76 -8.75
C THR A 175 -17.80 8.65 -9.77
N THR A 176 -18.39 7.48 -9.50
CA THR A 176 -18.28 6.34 -10.43
C THR A 176 -19.23 6.46 -11.61
N ALA A 177 -18.88 5.79 -12.70
CA ALA A 177 -19.84 5.45 -13.74
C ALA A 177 -20.97 4.56 -13.19
N TRP A 178 -22.09 4.52 -13.93
CA TRP A 178 -23.20 3.61 -13.65
C TRP A 178 -22.81 2.17 -13.95
N GLN A 179 -23.14 1.26 -13.03
CA GLN A 179 -22.88 -0.17 -13.16
C GLN A 179 -24.17 -0.97 -12.96
N ASP A 180 -24.41 -2.00 -13.77
CA ASP A 180 -25.49 -2.96 -13.52
C ASP A 180 -25.19 -3.72 -12.23
N VAL A 181 -26.11 -3.71 -11.25
CA VAL A 181 -25.90 -4.36 -9.95
C VAL A 181 -26.84 -5.53 -9.67
N ALA A 182 -28.08 -5.46 -10.16
CA ALA A 182 -29.08 -6.49 -9.90
C ALA A 182 -30.22 -6.45 -10.94
N THR A 183 -30.99 -7.54 -10.99
CA THR A 183 -32.33 -7.56 -11.59
C THR A 183 -33.33 -7.84 -10.48
N ALA A 184 -34.38 -7.02 -10.37
CA ALA A 184 -35.41 -7.22 -9.36
C ALA A 184 -36.16 -8.53 -9.59
N ASP A 185 -36.42 -9.24 -8.50
CA ASP A 185 -37.06 -10.55 -8.52
C ASP A 185 -38.57 -10.49 -8.83
N GLY A 186 -39.27 -11.61 -8.72
CA GLY A 186 -40.70 -11.71 -9.01
C GLY A 186 -41.61 -10.91 -8.08
N VAL A 187 -41.12 -10.49 -6.90
CA VAL A 187 -41.85 -9.65 -5.94
C VAL A 187 -41.38 -8.19 -5.95
N GLY A 188 -40.30 -7.89 -6.66
CA GLY A 188 -39.76 -6.54 -6.84
C GLY A 188 -38.59 -6.22 -5.91
N ASP A 189 -38.08 -7.19 -5.15
CA ASP A 189 -36.91 -7.00 -4.32
C ASP A 189 -35.64 -7.16 -5.16
N TRP A 190 -34.63 -6.35 -4.88
CA TRP A 190 -33.31 -6.48 -5.51
C TRP A 190 -32.20 -6.35 -4.48
N SER A 191 -31.13 -7.11 -4.70
CA SER A 191 -29.88 -7.02 -3.95
C SER A 191 -28.71 -7.21 -4.90
N GLY A 192 -27.72 -6.35 -4.83
CA GLY A 192 -26.57 -6.38 -5.70
C GLY A 192 -25.36 -5.71 -5.08
N THR A 193 -24.23 -5.76 -5.78
CA THR A 193 -22.97 -5.22 -5.29
C THR A 193 -22.43 -4.19 -6.27
N LEU A 194 -22.13 -2.99 -5.77
CA LEU A 194 -21.37 -1.99 -6.51
C LEU A 194 -19.88 -2.23 -6.26
N ALA A 195 -19.10 -2.49 -7.30
CA ALA A 195 -17.65 -2.60 -7.20
C ALA A 195 -17.01 -1.21 -7.37
N PHE A 196 -16.10 -0.84 -6.46
CA PHE A 196 -15.53 0.50 -6.44
C PHE A 196 -14.08 0.52 -5.98
N THR A 197 -13.20 1.07 -6.82
CA THR A 197 -11.84 1.45 -6.41
C THR A 197 -11.88 2.93 -6.02
N SER A 198 -11.75 3.24 -4.73
CA SER A 198 -11.41 4.61 -4.33
C SER A 198 -10.67 4.61 -3.02
N ILE A 199 -9.68 5.50 -2.96
CA ILE A 199 -9.01 5.88 -1.72
C ILE A 199 -9.14 7.38 -1.47
N SER A 200 -10.05 8.03 -2.21
CA SER A 200 -10.39 9.43 -1.99
C SER A 200 -10.84 9.59 -0.54
N ASN A 201 -10.52 10.74 0.07
CA ASN A 201 -11.05 11.09 1.37
C ASN A 201 -12.57 11.30 1.34
N SER A 202 -13.18 11.21 0.16
CA SER A 202 -14.58 11.52 -0.05
C SER A 202 -15.55 10.58 0.61
N ARG A 203 -16.65 11.21 1.04
CA ARG A 203 -17.90 10.53 1.39
C ARG A 203 -18.76 10.40 0.16
N PHE A 204 -19.47 9.29 0.10
CA PHE A 204 -20.30 8.93 -1.04
C PHE A 204 -21.75 8.76 -0.62
N ASN A 205 -22.66 9.18 -1.49
CA ASN A 205 -24.03 8.66 -1.50
C ASN A 205 -24.14 7.57 -2.55
N ALA A 206 -24.87 6.51 -2.24
CA ALA A 206 -25.27 5.52 -3.23
C ALA A 206 -26.44 6.09 -4.04
N GLU A 207 -26.35 6.06 -5.35
CA GLU A 207 -27.44 6.43 -6.25
C GLU A 207 -27.77 5.24 -7.14
N VAL A 208 -29.07 4.97 -7.31
CA VAL A 208 -29.58 3.88 -8.14
C VAL A 208 -30.52 4.42 -9.22
N ARG A 209 -30.62 3.71 -10.35
CA ARG A 209 -31.56 3.99 -11.42
C ARG A 209 -32.02 2.73 -12.13
N LEU A 210 -33.09 2.83 -12.90
CA LEU A 210 -33.52 1.76 -13.81
C LEU A 210 -32.77 1.86 -15.15
N LYS A 211 -32.20 0.75 -15.62
CA LYS A 211 -31.42 0.70 -16.88
C LYS A 211 -32.25 1.12 -18.10
N LEU A 212 -33.50 0.68 -18.17
CA LEU A 212 -34.42 0.99 -19.28
C LEU A 212 -35.18 2.30 -19.11
N ALA A 213 -35.18 2.88 -17.91
CA ALA A 213 -35.77 4.19 -17.62
C ALA A 213 -34.77 5.05 -16.81
N PRO A 214 -33.66 5.54 -17.43
CA PRO A 214 -32.55 6.16 -16.70
C PRO A 214 -32.89 7.45 -15.94
N GLY A 215 -34.05 8.06 -16.20
CA GLY A 215 -34.58 9.21 -15.46
C GLY A 215 -35.26 8.84 -14.13
N THR A 216 -35.54 7.56 -13.90
CA THR A 216 -36.12 7.04 -12.65
C THR A 216 -34.97 6.67 -11.71
N THR A 217 -34.66 7.56 -10.75
CA THR A 217 -33.53 7.42 -9.83
C THR A 217 -33.97 7.44 -8.36
N ALA A 218 -33.15 6.88 -7.48
CA ALA A 218 -33.24 7.04 -6.03
C ALA A 218 -31.84 7.24 -5.44
N THR A 219 -31.74 8.01 -4.36
CA THR A 219 -30.48 8.28 -3.66
C THR A 219 -30.60 7.81 -2.22
N GLY A 220 -29.58 7.11 -1.73
CA GLY A 220 -29.46 6.71 -0.34
C GLY A 220 -29.42 7.93 0.58
N THR A 221 -30.00 7.78 1.78
CA THR A 221 -30.04 8.84 2.80
C THR A 221 -28.85 8.81 3.75
N LYS A 222 -28.00 7.79 3.63
CA LYS A 222 -26.80 7.56 4.45
C LYS A 222 -25.56 7.57 3.58
N THR A 223 -24.49 8.13 4.12
CA THR A 223 -23.20 8.21 3.45
C THR A 223 -22.35 6.98 3.75
N PHE A 224 -21.43 6.69 2.85
CA PHE A 224 -20.40 5.67 3.05
C PHE A 224 -19.03 6.16 2.55
N CYS A 225 -17.98 5.47 2.98
CA CYS A 225 -16.60 5.66 2.58
C CYS A 225 -16.00 4.32 2.19
N ILE A 226 -14.94 4.37 1.38
CA ILE A 226 -14.06 3.22 1.15
C ILE A 226 -12.83 3.35 2.03
N GLY A 227 -12.44 2.25 2.66
CA GLY A 227 -11.31 2.24 3.57
C GLY A 227 -11.00 0.83 4.04
N HIS A 228 -10.74 0.70 5.33
CA HIS A 228 -10.38 -0.55 5.95
C HIS A 228 -11.21 -0.80 7.20
N THR A 229 -11.62 -2.03 7.37
CA THR A 229 -12.38 -2.47 8.55
C THR A 229 -11.62 -3.58 9.24
N ALA A 230 -11.54 -3.51 10.56
CA ALA A 230 -10.95 -4.60 11.32
C ALA A 230 -11.61 -4.80 12.68
N ILE A 231 -11.63 -6.05 13.14
CA ILE A 231 -12.15 -6.42 14.45
C ILE A 231 -11.01 -6.96 15.30
N ASP A 232 -10.84 -6.43 16.50
CA ASP A 232 -9.95 -6.97 17.51
C ASP A 232 -10.72 -7.93 18.44
N ILE A 233 -10.27 -9.18 18.52
CA ILE A 233 -10.79 -10.21 19.43
C ILE A 233 -9.69 -10.70 20.37
N ALA A 234 -9.88 -10.44 21.65
CA ALA A 234 -8.82 -10.69 22.62
C ALA A 234 -9.34 -10.68 24.06
N GLN A 235 -8.44 -11.07 24.96
CA GLN A 235 -8.66 -11.10 26.38
C GLN A 235 -8.36 -9.74 27.05
N SER A 236 -8.06 -9.79 28.33
CA SER A 236 -8.01 -8.68 29.25
C SER A 236 -6.96 -7.63 28.85
N GLU A 237 -5.83 -8.00 28.24
CA GLU A 237 -4.76 -7.10 27.82
C GLU A 237 -5.24 -6.10 26.75
N ARG A 238 -5.99 -6.58 25.76
CA ARG A 238 -6.62 -5.72 24.74
C ARG A 238 -8.00 -5.21 25.15
N TYR A 239 -8.54 -5.65 26.28
CA TYR A 239 -9.65 -4.93 26.88
C TYR A 239 -9.16 -3.63 27.56
N ARG A 240 -8.02 -3.70 28.28
CA ARG A 240 -7.50 -2.54 29.05
C ARG A 240 -7.12 -1.34 28.19
N PHE A 241 -6.67 -1.54 26.94
CA PHE A 241 -6.25 -0.40 26.10
C PHE A 241 -7.39 0.58 25.81
N ARG A 242 -8.66 0.14 25.83
CA ARG A 242 -9.85 0.95 25.54
C ARG A 242 -10.67 1.34 26.77
N ASP A 243 -10.41 0.73 27.93
CA ASP A 243 -11.18 0.98 29.15
C ASP A 243 -10.63 2.21 29.90
N PRO A 244 -11.44 3.27 30.09
CA PRO A 244 -11.04 4.47 30.82
C PRO A 244 -10.50 4.21 32.22
N TYR A 245 -10.94 3.14 32.90
CA TYR A 245 -10.50 2.78 34.23
C TYR A 245 -8.98 2.59 34.30
N PHE A 246 -8.38 1.96 33.27
CA PHE A 246 -6.95 1.71 33.21
C PHE A 246 -6.16 2.88 32.61
N SER A 247 -6.82 3.85 31.98
CA SER A 247 -6.18 5.03 31.37
C SER A 247 -6.11 6.25 32.29
N GLN A 248 -6.57 6.16 33.55
CA GLN A 248 -6.71 7.33 34.45
C GLN A 248 -5.39 8.08 34.72
N ASN A 249 -4.25 7.38 34.65
CA ASN A 249 -2.94 7.93 34.95
C ASN A 249 -2.13 8.34 33.70
N THR A 250 -2.69 8.14 32.50
CA THR A 250 -2.01 8.41 31.22
C THR A 250 -2.81 9.37 30.37
N VAL A 251 -2.24 10.54 30.08
CA VAL A 251 -2.88 11.57 29.26
C VAL A 251 -2.93 11.11 27.81
N PRO A 252 -4.12 11.04 27.17
CA PRO A 252 -4.23 10.71 25.76
C PRO A 252 -3.51 11.73 24.87
N GLU A 253 -2.77 11.23 23.88
CA GLU A 253 -2.04 12.07 22.95
C GLU A 253 -2.97 12.95 22.08
N ALA A 254 -2.42 14.04 21.55
CA ALA A 254 -3.08 14.80 20.50
C ALA A 254 -3.23 13.95 19.24
N ILE A 255 -4.42 13.98 18.64
CA ILE A 255 -4.60 13.42 17.30
C ILE A 255 -3.78 14.27 16.34
N ILE A 256 -2.87 13.61 15.62
CA ILE A 256 -1.99 14.28 14.66
C ILE A 256 -2.80 14.90 13.53
N ASP A 257 -2.36 16.04 13.04
CA ASP A 257 -2.95 16.62 11.83
C ASP A 257 -2.48 15.86 10.58
N VAL A 258 -3.18 16.05 9.45
CA VAL A 258 -2.81 15.37 8.19
C VAL A 258 -1.41 15.75 7.73
N ARG A 259 -0.93 16.96 8.03
CA ARG A 259 0.40 17.42 7.62
C ARG A 259 1.50 16.68 8.40
N GLU A 260 1.37 16.53 9.71
CA GLU A 260 2.30 15.73 10.53
C GLU A 260 2.32 14.29 10.01
N ALA A 261 1.15 13.73 9.68
CA ALA A 261 1.05 12.40 9.09
C ALA A 261 1.75 12.31 7.72
N VAL A 262 1.57 13.28 6.82
CA VAL A 262 2.24 13.33 5.52
C VAL A 262 3.75 13.48 5.67
N GLN A 263 4.23 14.23 6.68
CA GLN A 263 5.66 14.30 6.98
C GLN A 263 6.27 12.94 7.37
N GLN A 264 5.47 12.03 7.95
CA GLN A 264 5.94 10.69 8.28
C GLN A 264 6.24 9.84 7.05
N LEU A 265 5.77 10.20 5.84
CA LEU A 265 6.12 9.48 4.60
C LEU A 265 7.64 9.44 4.33
N ALA A 266 8.42 10.32 4.96
CA ALA A 266 9.88 10.30 4.91
C ALA A 266 10.54 9.16 5.71
N ALA A 267 9.83 8.55 6.66
CA ALA A 267 10.41 7.50 7.47
C ALA A 267 10.67 6.23 6.64
N PRO A 268 11.66 5.41 7.03
CA PRO A 268 11.94 4.14 6.37
C PRO A 268 10.68 3.27 6.27
N TYR A 269 10.59 2.48 5.20
CA TYR A 269 9.48 1.54 4.97
C TYR A 269 8.07 2.15 4.95
N ARG A 270 7.89 3.48 4.89
CA ARG A 270 6.55 4.09 4.77
C ARG A 270 6.01 4.05 3.35
N VAL A 271 6.88 4.28 2.38
CA VAL A 271 6.61 4.35 0.95
C VAL A 271 7.73 3.64 0.20
N GLY A 272 7.47 3.20 -1.03
CA GLY A 272 8.47 2.46 -1.82
C GLY A 272 8.95 1.17 -1.15
N ARG A 273 8.01 0.31 -0.72
CA ARG A 273 8.25 -0.90 0.08
C ARG A 273 8.72 -2.08 -0.77
N VAL A 274 9.94 -2.00 -1.27
CA VAL A 274 10.61 -3.09 -1.99
C VAL A 274 11.16 -4.08 -0.96
N LYS A 275 10.94 -5.39 -1.13
CA LYS A 275 11.48 -6.39 -0.17
C LYS A 275 13.03 -6.35 -0.19
N PRO A 276 13.71 -6.40 0.97
CA PRO A 276 15.18 -6.43 1.02
C PRO A 276 15.81 -7.62 0.28
N THR A 277 15.09 -8.75 0.20
CA THR A 277 15.53 -9.97 -0.49
C THR A 277 15.24 -9.98 -2.00
N SER A 278 14.55 -8.98 -2.56
CA SER A 278 14.31 -8.87 -4.01
C SER A 278 15.46 -8.19 -4.78
N GLN A 279 16.69 -8.25 -4.25
CA GLN A 279 17.92 -7.91 -4.97
C GLN A 279 18.31 -8.94 -6.03
N GLN A 280 17.39 -9.79 -6.50
CA GLN A 280 17.59 -10.50 -7.76
C GLN A 280 17.10 -9.57 -8.87
N PRO A 281 18.00 -8.85 -9.58
CA PRO A 281 17.59 -8.03 -10.69
C PRO A 281 16.89 -8.90 -11.72
N PHE A 282 15.84 -8.35 -12.32
CA PHE A 282 15.22 -8.89 -13.50
C PHE A 282 16.30 -9.34 -14.50
N THR A 283 16.39 -10.65 -14.76
CA THR A 283 17.40 -11.18 -15.68
C THR A 283 16.77 -11.48 -17.02
N ILE A 284 17.19 -10.74 -18.04
CA ILE A 284 16.70 -10.84 -19.42
C ILE A 284 16.76 -12.30 -19.89
N GLY A 285 15.59 -12.90 -20.19
CA GLY A 285 15.46 -14.26 -20.73
C GLY A 285 15.45 -15.40 -19.70
N VAL A 286 15.42 -15.09 -18.40
CA VAL A 286 15.41 -16.10 -17.31
C VAL A 286 14.08 -16.10 -16.55
N ASP A 287 13.56 -14.92 -16.20
CA ASP A 287 12.36 -14.81 -15.36
C ASP A 287 11.06 -14.84 -16.19
N ALA A 288 10.07 -15.61 -15.73
CA ALA A 288 8.75 -15.65 -16.34
C ALA A 288 7.93 -14.42 -15.93
N LEU A 289 7.69 -13.52 -16.88
CA LEU A 289 6.82 -12.36 -16.69
C LEU A 289 5.34 -12.77 -16.59
N PRO A 290 4.48 -11.98 -15.92
CA PRO A 290 3.03 -12.19 -15.94
C PRO A 290 2.46 -12.26 -17.36
N THR A 291 1.36 -12.99 -17.55
CA THR A 291 0.72 -13.16 -18.85
C THR A 291 0.44 -11.80 -19.50
N GLY A 292 0.83 -11.65 -20.76
CA GLY A 292 0.61 -10.41 -21.52
C GLY A 292 1.59 -9.27 -21.23
N ILE A 293 2.56 -9.47 -20.33
CA ILE A 293 3.69 -8.57 -20.14
C ILE A 293 4.92 -9.16 -20.84
N THR A 294 5.55 -8.37 -21.70
CA THR A 294 6.74 -8.80 -22.46
C THR A 294 7.88 -7.82 -22.28
N LEU A 295 9.10 -8.30 -22.47
CA LEU A 295 10.30 -7.47 -22.54
C LEU A 295 10.92 -7.57 -23.93
N SER A 296 11.23 -6.43 -24.54
CA SER A 296 12.04 -6.32 -25.75
C SER A 296 13.09 -5.22 -25.58
N GLY A 297 14.38 -5.61 -25.53
CA GLY A 297 15.47 -4.68 -25.26
C GLY A 297 15.35 -4.08 -23.86
N LYS A 298 15.19 -2.75 -23.77
CA LYS A 298 14.97 -2.00 -22.53
C LYS A 298 13.51 -1.59 -22.33
N THR A 299 12.57 -2.15 -23.09
CA THR A 299 11.15 -1.81 -23.02
C THR A 299 10.34 -2.99 -22.50
N VAL A 300 9.59 -2.78 -21.43
CA VAL A 300 8.54 -3.68 -20.93
C VAL A 300 7.21 -3.22 -21.50
N SER A 301 6.50 -4.09 -22.21
CA SER A 301 5.22 -3.76 -22.84
C SER A 301 4.08 -4.57 -22.21
N VAL A 302 2.97 -3.91 -21.91
CA VAL A 302 1.72 -4.55 -21.45
C VAL A 302 0.74 -4.62 -22.61
N ASN A 303 0.46 -5.83 -23.10
CA ASN A 303 -0.40 -6.04 -24.26
C ASN A 303 -1.85 -6.33 -23.83
N PRO A 304 -2.82 -5.46 -24.14
CA PRO A 304 -4.20 -5.61 -23.68
C PRO A 304 -4.90 -6.87 -24.19
N SER A 305 -4.50 -7.40 -25.35
CA SER A 305 -5.12 -8.60 -25.94
C SER A 305 -4.77 -9.90 -25.21
N THR A 306 -3.66 -9.90 -24.47
CA THR A 306 -3.14 -11.09 -23.76
C THR A 306 -2.97 -10.88 -22.27
N TYR A 307 -3.10 -9.64 -21.79
CA TYR A 307 -3.03 -9.31 -20.37
C TYR A 307 -4.29 -9.81 -19.64
N ASP A 308 -4.06 -10.67 -18.66
CA ASP A 308 -5.11 -11.28 -17.83
C ASP A 308 -5.51 -10.40 -16.63
N GLY A 309 -4.83 -9.28 -16.42
CA GLY A 309 -5.05 -8.39 -15.26
C GLY A 309 -4.21 -8.74 -14.04
N ALA A 310 -3.30 -9.72 -14.12
CA ALA A 310 -2.44 -10.10 -13.00
C ALA A 310 -1.50 -8.94 -12.60
N PRO A 311 -1.32 -8.67 -11.29
CA PRO A 311 -0.48 -7.57 -10.83
C PRO A 311 1.01 -7.83 -11.11
N PHE A 312 1.73 -6.78 -11.52
CA PHE A 312 3.19 -6.75 -11.57
C PHE A 312 3.73 -6.40 -10.18
N ASP A 313 4.14 -7.41 -9.42
CA ASP A 313 4.39 -7.28 -7.97
C ASP A 313 5.78 -7.77 -7.56
N ASN A 314 6.47 -6.97 -6.72
CA ASN A 314 7.75 -7.30 -6.10
C ASN A 314 8.93 -7.55 -7.07
N TRP A 315 9.10 -6.67 -8.05
CA TRP A 315 10.18 -6.75 -9.05
C TRP A 315 11.24 -5.66 -8.87
N TYR A 316 12.51 -5.98 -9.19
CA TYR A 316 13.57 -4.98 -9.38
C TYR A 316 13.93 -4.88 -10.87
N CYS A 317 13.71 -3.71 -11.45
CA CYS A 317 13.77 -3.41 -12.87
C CYS A 317 14.81 -2.31 -13.16
N PRO A 318 16.10 -2.65 -13.28
CA PRO A 318 17.13 -1.69 -13.67
C PRO A 318 17.10 -1.41 -15.18
N ASP A 319 17.25 -0.14 -15.57
CA ASP A 319 17.40 0.33 -16.96
C ASP A 319 16.30 -0.13 -17.93
N VAL A 320 15.04 -0.09 -17.49
CA VAL A 320 13.88 -0.35 -18.36
C VAL A 320 12.86 0.78 -18.33
N GLN A 321 12.12 0.92 -19.44
CA GLN A 321 10.90 1.72 -19.53
C GLN A 321 9.69 0.80 -19.63
N PHE A 322 8.55 1.20 -19.07
CA PHE A 322 7.27 0.52 -19.27
C PHE A 322 6.41 1.27 -20.28
N GLU A 323 5.87 0.55 -21.26
CA GLU A 323 4.84 1.01 -22.17
C GLU A 323 3.54 0.25 -21.86
N VAL A 324 2.61 0.95 -21.21
CA VAL A 324 1.38 0.36 -20.69
C VAL A 324 0.21 0.72 -21.59
N SER A 325 -0.38 -0.29 -22.22
CA SER A 325 -1.50 -0.14 -23.16
C SER A 325 -2.81 -0.75 -22.66
N ASP A 326 -2.92 -1.07 -21.36
CA ASP A 326 -4.14 -1.62 -20.75
C ASP A 326 -4.48 -0.89 -19.43
N PRO A 327 -5.69 -0.31 -19.29
CA PRO A 327 -6.08 0.43 -18.09
C PRO A 327 -6.25 -0.44 -16.84
N ARG A 328 -6.31 -1.78 -16.97
CA ARG A 328 -6.39 -2.71 -15.84
C ARG A 328 -5.04 -2.93 -15.17
N PHE A 329 -3.95 -2.36 -15.70
CA PHE A 329 -2.61 -2.59 -15.19
C PHE A 329 -2.48 -2.26 -13.69
N VAL A 330 -1.90 -3.19 -12.93
CA VAL A 330 -1.61 -3.04 -11.50
C VAL A 330 -0.13 -3.27 -11.27
N MET A 331 0.55 -2.34 -10.60
CA MET A 331 1.94 -2.49 -10.14
C MET A 331 2.03 -2.30 -8.62
N ARG A 332 2.78 -3.18 -7.94
CA ARG A 332 2.95 -3.15 -6.48
C ARG A 332 4.40 -3.43 -6.08
N ARG A 333 4.89 -2.78 -5.02
CA ARG A 333 6.14 -3.15 -4.30
C ARG A 333 7.37 -3.34 -5.20
N SER A 334 7.44 -2.63 -6.31
CA SER A 334 8.46 -2.84 -7.34
C SER A 334 9.41 -1.64 -7.40
N LYS A 335 10.68 -1.90 -7.73
CA LYS A 335 11.71 -0.87 -7.93
C LYS A 335 12.00 -0.72 -9.42
N ILE A 336 11.87 0.49 -9.94
CA ILE A 336 12.35 0.87 -11.28
C ILE A 336 13.50 1.84 -11.07
N GLU A 337 14.68 1.51 -11.61
CA GLU A 337 15.88 2.31 -11.39
C GLU A 337 16.64 2.55 -12.70
N VAL A 338 17.00 3.80 -12.97
CA VAL A 338 17.92 4.15 -14.06
C VAL A 338 19.34 4.14 -13.52
N VAL A 339 20.15 3.20 -13.99
CA VAL A 339 21.57 3.06 -13.60
C VAL A 339 22.53 3.44 -14.73
N SER A 340 22.06 3.65 -15.97
CA SER A 340 22.87 4.13 -17.09
C SER A 340 22.20 5.24 -17.92
N ASP A 341 23.01 6.07 -18.61
CA ASP A 341 22.50 7.14 -19.50
C ASP A 341 21.55 6.56 -20.57
N PHE A 342 20.33 7.10 -20.63
CA PHE A 342 19.23 6.60 -21.44
C PHE A 342 18.83 7.68 -22.45
N SER A 343 18.77 7.37 -23.75
CA SER A 343 18.27 8.34 -24.74
C SER A 343 16.75 8.53 -24.53
N ILE A 344 16.35 9.66 -23.94
CA ILE A 344 14.97 10.14 -23.71
C ILE A 344 13.98 9.00 -23.41
N ALA A 345 13.84 8.63 -22.13
CA ALA A 345 12.81 7.67 -21.71
C ALA A 345 11.88 8.24 -20.65
N PHE A 346 10.86 7.46 -20.33
CA PHE A 346 9.95 7.62 -19.20
C PHE A 346 10.01 6.34 -18.36
N SER A 347 9.79 6.39 -17.04
CA SER A 347 9.69 5.14 -16.28
C SER A 347 8.45 4.36 -16.67
N LEU A 348 7.33 5.08 -16.76
CA LEU A 348 6.03 4.57 -17.14
C LEU A 348 5.43 5.51 -18.20
N GLN A 349 5.25 4.97 -19.40
CA GLN A 349 4.59 5.63 -20.52
C GLN A 349 3.25 4.94 -20.76
N PHE A 350 2.16 5.70 -20.70
CA PHE A 350 0.81 5.19 -20.91
C PHE A 350 0.38 5.50 -22.32
N MET A 351 0.27 4.46 -23.13
CA MET A 351 -0.03 4.54 -24.54
C MET A 351 -1.53 4.76 -24.77
N ASN A 352 -1.89 5.14 -25.99
CA ASN A 352 -3.26 5.43 -26.39
C ASN A 352 -4.26 4.32 -26.00
N GLY A 353 -5.32 4.66 -25.26
CA GLY A 353 -6.31 3.69 -24.76
C GLY A 353 -5.81 2.75 -23.66
N GLY A 354 -4.55 2.91 -23.23
CA GLY A 354 -3.96 2.25 -22.08
C GLY A 354 -4.29 2.94 -20.77
N GLY A 355 -3.42 2.81 -19.76
CA GLY A 355 -3.64 3.40 -18.45
C GLY A 355 -3.14 2.52 -17.34
N PHE A 356 -3.67 2.71 -16.13
CA PHE A 356 -3.45 1.81 -15.01
C PHE A 356 -4.58 1.92 -14.02
N LYS A 357 -4.84 0.83 -13.30
CA LYS A 357 -5.81 0.79 -12.21
C LYS A 357 -5.16 1.24 -10.91
N LEU A 358 -3.97 0.71 -10.61
CA LEU A 358 -3.28 0.94 -9.34
C LEU A 358 -1.76 0.81 -9.50
N ILE A 359 -1.01 1.81 -9.04
CA ILE A 359 0.44 1.73 -8.84
C ILE A 359 0.73 2.13 -7.40
N ARG A 360 1.21 1.19 -6.58
CA ARG A 360 1.44 1.43 -5.16
C ARG A 360 2.71 0.84 -4.57
N ASP A 361 3.23 1.52 -3.55
CA ASP A 361 4.37 1.08 -2.76
C ASP A 361 5.63 0.79 -3.61
N CYS A 362 5.76 1.43 -4.79
CA CYS A 362 6.89 1.28 -5.68
C CYS A 362 7.98 2.33 -5.40
N GLU A 363 9.22 2.00 -5.72
CA GLU A 363 10.33 2.96 -5.73
C GLU A 363 10.74 3.24 -7.18
N LEU A 364 10.69 4.51 -7.59
CA LEU A 364 11.11 4.95 -8.90
C LEU A 364 12.31 5.87 -8.73
N VAL A 365 13.45 5.44 -9.26
CA VAL A 365 14.75 6.10 -9.10
C VAL A 365 15.26 6.51 -10.47
N ALA A 366 15.39 7.81 -10.70
CA ALA A 366 16.04 8.36 -11.88
C ALA A 366 17.52 8.64 -11.61
N LEU A 367 18.31 8.78 -12.68
CA LEU A 367 19.75 9.06 -12.61
C LEU A 367 20.01 10.56 -12.34
N PRO A 368 20.57 10.94 -11.18
CA PRO A 368 20.84 12.34 -10.87
C PRO A 368 21.86 12.96 -11.85
N GLY A 369 21.51 14.06 -12.49
CA GLY A 369 22.41 14.82 -13.39
C GLY A 369 22.81 14.11 -14.70
N GLY A 370 22.27 12.93 -15.00
CA GLY A 370 22.47 12.19 -16.26
C GLY A 370 21.40 12.48 -17.31
N LEU A 371 21.56 11.92 -18.52
CA LEU A 371 20.49 11.82 -19.52
C LEU A 371 19.44 10.84 -19.00
N GLY A 372 18.64 11.32 -18.06
CA GLY A 372 17.62 10.55 -17.35
C GLY A 372 16.22 10.78 -17.91
N PHE A 373 15.25 10.14 -17.27
CA PHE A 373 13.85 10.23 -17.66
C PHE A 373 13.38 11.68 -17.79
N THR A 374 12.67 12.00 -18.87
CA THR A 374 12.04 13.32 -19.01
C THR A 374 10.78 13.47 -18.15
N ALA A 375 10.22 12.33 -17.69
CA ALA A 375 9.26 12.22 -16.59
C ALA A 375 9.22 10.79 -16.02
N PHE A 376 8.83 10.63 -14.75
CA PHE A 376 8.52 9.30 -14.23
C PHE A 376 7.27 8.74 -14.91
N LEU A 377 6.22 9.56 -15.04
CA LEU A 377 4.98 9.19 -15.71
C LEU A 377 4.68 10.12 -16.89
N LYS A 378 4.34 9.52 -18.02
CA LYS A 378 3.91 10.24 -19.24
C LYS A 378 2.64 9.63 -19.81
N GLU A 379 1.64 10.48 -19.99
CA GLU A 379 0.46 10.20 -20.79
C GLU A 379 0.73 10.51 -22.27
N GLU A 380 0.56 9.51 -23.15
CA GLU A 380 0.61 9.69 -24.60
C GLU A 380 -0.79 9.89 -25.18
N VAL A 381 -0.92 10.91 -26.02
CA VAL A 381 -2.17 11.29 -26.66
C VAL A 381 -2.11 10.98 -28.14
N SER A 382 -3.18 10.38 -28.66
CA SER A 382 -3.40 10.26 -30.09
C SER A 382 -4.59 11.09 -30.55
N GLY A 383 -4.51 11.62 -31.78
CA GLY A 383 -5.57 12.41 -32.40
C GLY A 383 -5.53 13.90 -32.05
N SER A 384 -6.54 14.64 -32.54
CA SER A 384 -6.76 16.06 -32.23
C SER A 384 -8.26 16.36 -32.27
N GLY A 385 -8.73 17.31 -31.44
CA GLY A 385 -10.15 17.67 -31.36
C GLY A 385 -11.04 16.55 -30.79
N THR A 386 -12.20 16.30 -31.40
CA THR A 386 -13.25 15.36 -30.91
C THR A 386 -12.83 13.89 -30.91
N GLY A 387 -11.71 13.55 -31.54
CA GLY A 387 -11.20 12.18 -31.64
C GLY A 387 -10.01 11.90 -30.71
N MET A 388 -9.76 12.77 -29.73
CA MET A 388 -8.71 12.54 -28.74
C MET A 388 -9.06 11.36 -27.84
N VAL A 389 -8.12 10.43 -27.69
CA VAL A 389 -8.23 9.28 -26.79
C VAL A 389 -7.14 9.42 -25.74
N LEU A 390 -7.56 9.46 -24.47
CA LEU A 390 -6.68 9.60 -23.32
C LEU A 390 -6.56 8.25 -22.56
N PRO A 391 -5.36 7.85 -22.13
CA PRO A 391 -5.16 6.71 -21.24
C PRO A 391 -5.97 6.84 -19.95
N ASP A 392 -6.52 5.74 -19.42
CA ASP A 392 -7.27 5.75 -18.16
C ASP A 392 -6.40 5.64 -16.91
N MET A 393 -6.26 6.75 -16.20
CA MET A 393 -5.33 6.88 -15.08
C MET A 393 -6.08 6.66 -13.78
N GLY A 394 -5.76 5.58 -13.09
CA GLY A 394 -6.32 5.24 -11.80
C GLY A 394 -5.55 5.86 -10.65
N LEU A 395 -5.15 5.01 -9.71
CA LEU A 395 -4.59 5.42 -8.43
C LEU A 395 -3.07 5.21 -8.32
N PHE A 396 -2.32 6.29 -8.17
CA PHE A 396 -0.87 6.28 -7.94
C PHE A 396 -0.57 6.71 -6.50
N CYS A 397 -0.21 5.76 -5.63
CA CYS A 397 -0.04 6.08 -4.20
C CYS A 397 1.09 5.40 -3.45
N ARG A 398 1.60 6.05 -2.41
CA ARG A 398 2.66 5.52 -1.52
C ARG A 398 3.95 5.15 -2.22
N ASN A 399 4.21 5.78 -3.35
CA ASN A 399 5.43 5.55 -4.09
C ASN A 399 6.53 6.49 -3.58
N LYS A 400 7.78 6.03 -3.68
CA LYS A 400 8.96 6.86 -3.47
C LYS A 400 9.54 7.21 -4.83
N LEU A 401 9.73 8.49 -5.08
CA LEU A 401 10.26 9.01 -6.33
C LEU A 401 11.50 9.85 -6.00
N SER A 402 12.65 9.47 -6.54
CA SER A 402 13.93 10.15 -6.22
C SER A 402 14.82 10.30 -7.44
N GLY A 403 15.64 11.35 -7.45
CA GLY A 403 16.67 11.54 -8.48
C GLY A 403 16.18 12.07 -9.82
N SER A 404 14.89 12.50 -9.92
CA SER A 404 14.40 13.10 -11.17
C SER A 404 15.13 14.39 -11.48
N SER A 405 15.60 14.48 -12.73
CA SER A 405 16.27 15.64 -13.31
C SER A 405 15.39 16.38 -14.34
N GLY A 406 14.16 15.91 -14.58
CA GLY A 406 13.21 16.49 -15.53
C GLY A 406 11.87 16.77 -14.88
N ASP A 407 10.79 16.68 -15.65
CA ASP A 407 9.46 16.76 -15.07
C ASP A 407 9.20 15.50 -14.22
N VAL A 408 8.27 15.51 -13.27
CA VAL A 408 7.96 14.30 -12.47
C VAL A 408 6.76 13.57 -13.09
N PHE A 409 5.67 14.31 -13.32
CA PHE A 409 4.40 13.81 -13.83
C PHE A 409 3.89 14.65 -15.02
N LYS A 410 3.61 13.98 -16.14
CA LYS A 410 2.91 14.54 -17.31
C LYS A 410 1.57 13.83 -17.51
N VAL A 411 0.56 14.22 -16.73
CA VAL A 411 -0.68 13.47 -16.55
C VAL A 411 -1.89 14.40 -16.44
N GLY A 412 -2.99 14.07 -17.12
CA GLY A 412 -4.20 14.88 -17.19
C GLY A 412 -5.32 14.50 -16.21
N LYS A 413 -5.29 13.30 -15.65
CA LYS A 413 -6.33 12.74 -14.76
C LYS A 413 -5.77 11.72 -13.78
N GLY A 414 -6.61 11.26 -12.86
CA GLY A 414 -6.29 10.24 -11.86
C GLY A 414 -6.00 10.83 -10.48
N ALA A 415 -5.59 9.97 -9.55
CA ALA A 415 -5.30 10.35 -8.17
C ALA A 415 -3.86 10.02 -7.78
N TYR A 416 -3.13 11.03 -7.31
CA TYR A 416 -1.71 10.98 -6.93
C TYR A 416 -1.58 11.28 -5.45
N LEU A 417 -1.54 10.23 -4.63
CA LEU A 417 -1.80 10.33 -3.20
C LEU A 417 -0.67 9.73 -2.34
N GLU A 418 -0.32 10.36 -1.22
CA GLU A 418 0.58 9.75 -0.21
C GLU A 418 1.99 9.40 -0.73
N ASN A 419 2.50 10.08 -1.75
CA ASN A 419 3.83 9.79 -2.31
C ASN A 419 4.93 10.61 -1.60
N LEU A 420 6.13 10.02 -1.47
CA LEU A 420 7.35 10.77 -1.14
C LEU A 420 8.06 11.10 -2.44
N ILE A 421 8.30 12.38 -2.66
CA ILE A 421 8.99 12.88 -3.84
C ILE A 421 10.21 13.68 -3.39
N GLU A 422 11.38 13.13 -3.68
CA GLU A 422 12.68 13.72 -3.39
C GLU A 422 13.24 14.34 -4.66
N TRP A 423 13.14 15.66 -4.73
CA TRP A 423 13.67 16.43 -5.83
C TRP A 423 15.15 16.68 -5.67
N THR A 424 15.89 16.43 -6.74
CA THR A 424 17.29 16.84 -6.85
C THR A 424 17.47 17.66 -8.12
N TRP A 425 18.17 18.79 -8.00
CA TRP A 425 18.47 19.66 -9.13
C TRP A 425 19.24 18.93 -10.26
N ASN A 426 18.94 19.30 -11.51
CA ASN A 426 19.35 18.58 -12.71
C ASN A 426 20.65 19.05 -13.37
N VAL A 427 21.38 19.95 -12.72
CA VAL A 427 22.70 20.41 -13.16
C VAL A 427 23.67 20.36 -11.97
N PRO A 428 24.74 19.55 -11.98
CA PRO A 428 25.70 19.49 -10.88
C PRO A 428 26.39 20.86 -10.71
N GLY A 429 25.94 21.65 -9.74
CA GLY A 429 26.49 22.98 -9.44
C GLY A 429 26.02 24.10 -10.37
N THR A 430 26.64 25.28 -10.24
CA THR A 430 26.35 26.46 -11.06
C THR A 430 27.19 26.42 -12.33
N PRO A 431 26.58 26.34 -13.53
CA PRO A 431 27.32 26.34 -14.78
C PRO A 431 28.13 27.62 -14.95
N THR A 432 29.35 27.48 -15.43
CA THR A 432 30.16 28.64 -15.80
C THR A 432 29.74 29.13 -17.19
N ALA A 433 29.82 30.45 -17.42
CA ALA A 433 29.64 30.99 -18.77
C ALA A 433 30.69 30.38 -19.71
N TRP A 434 30.30 30.06 -20.94
CA TRP A 434 31.24 29.49 -21.91
C TRP A 434 32.34 30.51 -22.24
N LEU A 435 33.60 30.05 -22.20
CA LEU A 435 34.78 30.82 -22.56
C LEU A 435 35.65 29.98 -23.49
N ALA A 436 36.10 30.57 -24.59
CA ALA A 436 36.90 29.87 -25.61
C ALA A 436 38.22 29.26 -25.06
N GLY A 437 38.77 29.82 -23.98
CA GLY A 437 40.00 29.33 -23.35
C GLY A 437 39.81 28.23 -22.30
N THR A 438 38.57 27.88 -21.95
CA THR A 438 38.28 26.84 -20.95
C THR A 438 38.24 25.46 -21.62
N THR A 439 38.87 24.48 -20.98
CA THR A 439 38.79 23.07 -21.38
C THR A 439 37.74 22.38 -20.54
N PHE A 440 36.75 21.77 -21.19
CA PHE A 440 35.66 21.05 -20.52
C PHE A 440 35.91 19.53 -20.56
N ALA A 441 35.65 18.86 -19.44
CA ALA A 441 35.55 17.40 -19.36
C ALA A 441 34.20 16.92 -19.93
N ALA A 442 34.09 15.64 -20.28
CA ALA A 442 32.81 15.04 -20.65
C ALA A 442 31.85 15.15 -19.46
N GLY A 443 30.65 15.69 -19.70
CA GLY A 443 29.65 15.92 -18.68
C GLY A 443 29.69 17.31 -18.03
N ASP A 444 30.71 18.13 -18.28
CA ASP A 444 30.74 19.50 -17.75
C ASP A 444 29.62 20.37 -18.35
N PHE A 445 29.06 21.27 -17.53
CA PHE A 445 27.99 22.17 -17.93
C PHE A 445 28.48 23.60 -18.16
N THR A 446 27.93 24.26 -19.18
CA THR A 446 28.20 25.67 -19.46
C THR A 446 26.95 26.44 -19.88
N LEU A 447 26.96 27.76 -19.69
CA LEU A 447 25.92 28.69 -20.15
C LEU A 447 26.41 29.47 -21.37
N PHE A 448 25.66 29.44 -22.47
CA PHE A 448 25.96 30.22 -23.67
C PHE A 448 24.69 30.78 -24.30
N ASN A 449 24.63 32.10 -24.54
CA ASN A 449 23.45 32.81 -25.05
C ASN A 449 22.14 32.50 -24.29
N GLY A 450 22.22 32.33 -22.96
CA GLY A 450 21.06 32.00 -22.12
C GLY A 450 20.63 30.53 -22.16
N ASN A 451 21.31 29.67 -22.94
CA ASN A 451 21.03 28.24 -23.04
C ASN A 451 22.09 27.42 -22.29
N TYR A 452 21.67 26.29 -21.74
CA TYR A 452 22.55 25.37 -21.01
C TYR A 452 23.06 24.28 -21.96
N PHE A 453 24.33 23.93 -21.82
CA PHE A 453 24.94 22.86 -22.61
C PHE A 453 25.80 21.95 -21.76
N ARG A 454 25.77 20.65 -22.06
CA ARG A 454 26.63 19.62 -21.48
C ARG A 454 27.69 19.21 -22.50
N SER A 455 28.96 19.18 -22.11
CA SER A 455 30.04 18.75 -22.99
C SER A 455 29.93 17.24 -23.26
N LYS A 456 29.98 16.83 -24.54
CA LYS A 456 29.89 15.41 -24.95
C LYS A 456 31.23 14.68 -24.84
N SER A 457 32.34 15.40 -24.70
CA SER A 457 33.69 14.82 -24.70
C SER A 457 34.62 15.52 -23.71
N SER A 458 35.62 14.77 -23.22
CA SER A 458 36.71 15.33 -22.42
C SER A 458 37.74 16.01 -23.29
N GLY A 459 38.28 17.14 -22.83
CA GLY A 459 39.24 17.93 -23.60
C GLY A 459 38.57 18.86 -24.61
N ASN A 460 37.29 19.17 -24.42
CA ASN A 460 36.55 20.09 -25.29
C ASN A 460 37.03 21.53 -25.02
N THR A 461 37.97 22.02 -25.83
CA THR A 461 38.57 23.36 -25.71
C THR A 461 38.27 24.17 -26.97
N GLY A 462 37.84 25.42 -26.84
CA GLY A 462 37.65 26.34 -27.97
C GLY A 462 36.45 26.04 -28.88
N ASN A 463 35.76 24.90 -28.72
CA ASN A 463 34.53 24.63 -29.47
C ASN A 463 33.37 25.38 -28.83
N GLN A 464 32.71 26.24 -29.61
CA GLN A 464 31.59 27.06 -29.14
C GLN A 464 30.27 26.25 -29.12
N PRO A 465 29.44 26.39 -28.07
CA PRO A 465 28.07 25.86 -28.07
C PRO A 465 27.20 26.55 -29.13
N PRO A 466 26.16 25.87 -29.64
CA PRO A 466 25.19 26.49 -30.54
C PRO A 466 24.51 27.73 -29.92
N SER A 467 24.12 28.70 -30.74
CA SER A 467 23.44 29.92 -30.28
C SER A 467 21.98 29.70 -29.84
N THR A 468 21.42 28.54 -30.15
CA THR A 468 20.05 28.10 -29.82
C THR A 468 20.11 26.75 -29.11
N GLN A 469 19.01 26.33 -28.49
CA GLN A 469 18.91 25.10 -27.69
C GLN A 469 18.89 23.82 -28.57
N THR A 470 19.96 23.60 -29.34
CA THR A 470 20.14 22.46 -30.25
C THR A 470 21.48 21.77 -30.01
N ASP A 471 21.56 20.47 -30.28
CA ASP A 471 22.79 19.69 -30.18
C ASP A 471 23.80 20.02 -31.29
N ASN A 472 25.09 19.85 -31.00
CA ASN A 472 26.13 19.70 -32.01
C ASN A 472 27.11 18.56 -31.67
N THR A 473 28.23 18.47 -32.37
CA THR A 473 29.26 17.44 -32.19
C THR A 473 29.89 17.43 -30.79
N TYR A 474 30.06 18.60 -30.17
CA TYR A 474 30.81 18.78 -28.92
C TYR A 474 29.92 19.09 -27.72
N TRP A 475 28.75 19.67 -27.98
CA TRP A 475 27.82 20.18 -27.00
C TRP A 475 26.45 19.53 -27.18
N GLN A 476 25.90 19.07 -26.07
CA GLN A 476 24.52 18.64 -25.96
C GLN A 476 23.71 19.79 -25.41
N SER A 477 22.59 20.10 -26.04
CA SER A 477 21.60 21.03 -25.53
C SER A 477 21.01 20.49 -24.24
N TRP A 478 20.90 21.33 -23.22
CA TRP A 478 20.31 20.97 -21.94
C TRP A 478 19.18 21.92 -21.61
N ASN A 479 18.05 21.36 -21.19
CA ASN A 479 16.94 22.15 -20.69
C ASN A 479 16.80 21.91 -19.18
N PRO A 480 17.25 22.86 -18.33
CA PRO A 480 17.20 22.69 -16.89
C PRO A 480 15.80 22.85 -16.30
N HIS A 481 14.76 23.13 -17.10
CA HIS A 481 13.39 23.19 -16.57
C HIS A 481 12.95 21.83 -16.00
N SER A 482 12.21 21.89 -14.89
CA SER A 482 11.64 20.73 -14.20
C SER A 482 10.34 21.16 -13.52
N ASP A 483 9.23 20.59 -13.98
CA ASP A 483 7.89 20.73 -13.43
C ASP A 483 7.46 19.45 -12.73
N PHE A 484 6.91 19.54 -11.52
CA PHE A 484 6.49 18.32 -10.80
C PHE A 484 5.22 17.74 -11.38
N PHE A 485 4.13 18.50 -11.29
CA PHE A 485 2.87 18.15 -11.93
C PHE A 485 2.62 19.09 -13.09
N ASN A 486 2.60 18.52 -14.29
CA ASN A 486 2.33 19.22 -15.53
C ASN A 486 1.17 18.51 -16.26
N PRO A 487 -0.09 18.93 -16.03
CA PRO A 487 -1.24 18.40 -16.73
C PRO A 487 -1.30 18.99 -18.14
N GLN A 488 -1.00 18.16 -19.13
CA GLN A 488 -0.86 18.59 -20.53
C GLN A 488 -2.16 18.44 -21.34
N HIS A 489 -3.08 17.58 -20.90
CA HIS A 489 -4.27 17.17 -21.66
C HIS A 489 -5.46 16.96 -20.72
N GLY A 490 -6.69 17.14 -21.22
CA GLY A 490 -7.90 16.88 -20.43
C GLY A 490 -9.14 16.79 -21.32
N VAL A 491 -9.84 15.67 -21.23
CA VAL A 491 -11.22 15.49 -21.73
C VAL A 491 -11.95 14.71 -20.63
N ASP A 492 -13.07 15.21 -20.12
CA ASP A 492 -14.00 14.54 -19.20
C ASP A 492 -13.31 13.70 -18.10
N GLY A 493 -12.69 14.38 -17.12
CA GLY A 493 -11.98 13.73 -16.02
C GLY A 493 -11.41 14.71 -14.98
N GLY A 494 -11.17 14.23 -13.76
CA GLY A 494 -10.58 15.02 -12.67
C GLY A 494 -9.18 14.55 -12.27
N LEU A 495 -8.39 15.48 -11.74
CA LEU A 495 -7.05 15.25 -11.22
C LEU A 495 -7.01 15.58 -9.72
N ILE A 496 -6.63 14.60 -8.90
CA ILE A 496 -6.39 14.79 -7.46
C ILE A 496 -4.91 14.65 -7.19
N ILE A 497 -4.31 15.68 -6.60
CA ILE A 497 -2.94 15.67 -6.10
C ILE A 497 -3.00 15.96 -4.61
N GLY A 498 -2.83 14.94 -3.77
CA GLY A 498 -3.02 15.14 -2.35
C GLY A 498 -2.17 14.32 -1.42
N ARG A 499 -1.91 14.86 -0.23
CA ARG A 499 -1.16 14.18 0.85
C ARG A 499 0.23 13.71 0.41
N ASN A 500 0.86 14.36 -0.57
CA ASN A 500 2.21 14.03 -0.97
C ASN A 500 3.22 14.82 -0.12
N LEU A 501 4.33 14.17 0.25
CA LEU A 501 5.48 14.83 0.82
C LEU A 501 6.48 15.12 -0.29
N ILE A 502 6.67 16.40 -0.57
CA ILE A 502 7.59 16.88 -1.59
C ILE A 502 8.76 17.56 -0.89
N LYS A 503 9.94 16.99 -1.05
CA LYS A 503 11.20 17.54 -0.55
C LYS A 503 12.01 18.09 -1.71
N ALA A 504 12.25 19.39 -1.68
CA ALA A 504 12.96 20.13 -2.71
C ALA A 504 14.34 20.57 -2.20
N ASP A 505 15.38 19.78 -2.50
CA ASP A 505 16.75 20.05 -2.07
C ASP A 505 17.60 20.63 -3.22
N SER A 506 18.40 21.66 -2.93
CA SER A 506 19.49 22.15 -3.79
C SER A 506 19.12 22.76 -5.17
N ALA A 507 17.91 23.28 -5.37
CA ALA A 507 17.54 23.95 -6.63
C ALA A 507 18.01 25.42 -6.70
N ARG A 508 19.26 25.67 -7.11
CA ARG A 508 19.77 27.06 -7.14
C ARG A 508 19.16 27.91 -8.27
N ALA A 509 18.51 28.99 -7.82
CA ALA A 509 18.39 30.35 -8.36
C ALA A 509 18.30 30.68 -9.86
N ALA A 510 17.28 31.48 -10.18
CA ALA A 510 17.05 32.19 -11.42
C ALA A 510 18.17 33.20 -11.74
N GLY A 511 19.07 32.80 -12.64
CA GLY A 511 19.95 33.70 -13.39
C GLY A 511 19.34 33.98 -14.77
N ASN A 512 18.72 35.15 -14.91
CA ASN A 512 18.11 35.67 -16.14
C ASN A 512 19.00 35.51 -17.39
N THR A 513 18.50 34.86 -18.45
CA THR A 513 18.46 35.48 -19.80
C THR A 513 17.56 34.71 -20.79
N LEU A 514 16.51 35.42 -21.24
CA LEU A 514 15.72 35.30 -22.48
C LEU A 514 14.58 34.27 -22.63
N THR A 515 14.47 33.20 -21.84
CA THR A 515 13.31 32.26 -21.96
C THR A 515 12.76 31.74 -20.63
N GLY A 516 12.49 32.61 -19.66
CA GLY A 516 11.51 32.36 -18.56
C GLY A 516 11.44 30.96 -17.95
N ILE A 517 12.57 30.34 -17.58
CA ILE A 517 12.59 29.00 -16.99
C ILE A 517 12.24 29.12 -15.51
N ASN A 518 10.99 28.83 -15.15
CA ASN A 518 10.53 28.67 -13.78
C ASN A 518 10.33 27.17 -13.52
N ASN A 519 11.09 26.59 -12.59
CA ASN A 519 10.72 25.28 -12.06
C ASN A 519 9.56 25.49 -11.09
N VAL A 520 8.45 24.79 -11.29
CA VAL A 520 7.26 24.89 -10.43
C VAL A 520 6.78 23.52 -9.97
N LEU A 521 6.29 23.46 -8.73
CA LEU A 521 5.77 22.20 -8.20
C LEU A 521 4.41 21.85 -8.83
N PHE A 522 3.57 22.86 -9.04
CA PHE A 522 2.31 22.68 -9.76
C PHE A 522 2.28 23.62 -10.95
N ARG A 523 2.45 23.09 -12.15
CA ARG A 523 2.28 23.86 -13.38
C ARG A 523 0.88 23.65 -13.89
N MET A 524 0.06 24.71 -13.94
CA MET A 524 -1.27 24.68 -14.55
C MET A 524 -1.33 25.70 -15.68
N ASP A 525 -0.37 25.58 -16.60
CA ASP A 525 -0.18 26.51 -17.70
C ASP A 525 -0.78 25.96 -19.01
N ARG A 526 -1.06 26.87 -19.94
CA ARG A 526 -1.53 26.56 -21.30
C ARG A 526 -0.36 26.02 -22.13
N ASP A 527 -0.49 24.83 -22.71
CA ASP A 527 0.31 24.47 -23.87
C ASP A 527 -0.32 25.07 -25.15
N PRO A 528 0.32 26.05 -25.81
CA PRO A 528 -0.20 26.68 -27.02
C PRO A 528 -0.24 25.75 -28.23
N ALA A 529 0.34 24.54 -28.19
CA ALA A 529 0.20 23.56 -29.25
C ALA A 529 -1.18 22.89 -29.30
N TYR A 530 -1.98 23.00 -28.23
CA TYR A 530 -3.20 22.19 -28.01
C TYR A 530 -4.48 23.04 -27.84
N VAL A 531 -4.63 24.12 -28.63
CA VAL A 531 -5.62 25.20 -28.44
C VAL A 531 -7.08 24.88 -28.81
N SER A 532 -7.49 23.61 -28.89
CA SER A 532 -8.91 23.30 -29.18
C SER A 532 -9.77 23.47 -27.92
N SER A 533 -11.05 23.85 -28.06
CA SER A 533 -12.02 24.00 -26.96
C SER A 533 -12.37 22.70 -26.22
N GLN A 534 -11.64 21.62 -26.53
CA GLN A 534 -11.87 20.23 -26.11
C GLN A 534 -10.69 19.66 -25.28
N ASN A 535 -9.64 20.45 -25.06
CA ASN A 535 -8.56 20.16 -24.11
C ASN A 535 -8.84 20.84 -22.77
N LYS A 536 -9.98 20.51 -22.14
CA LYS A 536 -10.37 21.07 -20.86
C LYS A 536 -10.00 20.11 -19.74
N ILE A 537 -9.17 20.58 -18.82
CA ILE A 537 -9.02 19.91 -17.53
C ILE A 537 -10.23 20.33 -16.70
N ASP A 538 -11.17 19.41 -16.50
CA ASP A 538 -12.47 19.75 -15.93
C ASP A 538 -12.38 20.09 -14.44
N LYS A 539 -11.57 19.38 -13.66
CA LYS A 539 -11.42 19.60 -12.21
C LYS A 539 -10.02 19.23 -11.74
N VAL A 540 -9.34 20.16 -11.06
CA VAL A 540 -8.05 19.89 -10.39
C VAL A 540 -8.17 20.22 -8.91
N LEU A 541 -7.87 19.23 -8.07
CA LEU A 541 -7.85 19.34 -6.62
C LEU A 541 -6.43 19.10 -6.10
N VAL A 542 -5.83 20.12 -5.49
CA VAL A 542 -4.53 20.06 -4.83
C VAL A 542 -4.73 20.22 -3.33
N GLU A 543 -4.62 19.14 -2.57
CA GLU A 543 -4.97 19.14 -1.15
C GLU A 543 -3.95 18.50 -0.22
N GLU A 544 -3.76 19.06 0.98
CA GLU A 544 -3.03 18.39 2.08
C GLU A 544 -1.58 17.98 1.76
N ASN A 545 -0.97 18.56 0.72
CA ASN A 545 0.42 18.26 0.38
C ASN A 545 1.37 19.02 1.31
N VAL A 546 2.53 18.42 1.61
CA VAL A 546 3.59 19.06 2.39
C VAL A 546 4.80 19.30 1.50
N LEU A 547 5.11 20.58 1.30
CA LEU A 547 6.15 21.07 0.41
C LEU A 547 7.27 21.68 1.24
N ILE A 548 8.31 20.89 1.48
CA ILE A 548 9.52 21.31 2.17
C ILE A 548 10.57 21.67 1.13
N ARG A 549 11.20 22.83 1.28
CA ARG A 549 12.26 23.25 0.38
C ARG A 549 13.42 23.87 1.15
N ASP A 550 14.62 23.67 0.64
CA ASP A 550 15.79 24.40 1.11
C ASP A 550 15.65 25.90 0.78
N ALA A 551 16.18 26.77 1.65
CA ALA A 551 16.28 28.20 1.45
C ALA A 551 17.07 28.58 0.17
N SER A 552 17.91 27.69 -0.35
CA SER A 552 18.61 27.87 -1.63
C SER A 552 17.68 27.78 -2.87
N VAL A 553 16.46 27.25 -2.70
CA VAL A 553 15.46 27.08 -3.76
C VAL A 553 14.73 28.39 -4.09
N GLN A 554 14.91 28.91 -5.32
CA GLN A 554 14.23 30.14 -5.76
C GLN A 554 12.96 29.89 -6.61
N SER A 555 12.53 28.64 -6.73
CA SER A 555 11.31 28.24 -7.44
C SER A 555 10.01 28.70 -6.78
N TYR A 556 8.93 28.75 -7.57
CA TYR A 556 7.55 28.94 -7.09
C TYR A 556 6.91 27.60 -6.78
N ALA A 557 5.98 27.57 -5.82
CA ALA A 557 5.20 26.37 -5.52
C ALA A 557 4.17 26.08 -6.62
N ALA A 558 3.57 27.11 -7.21
CA ALA A 558 2.61 26.95 -8.30
C ALA A 558 2.81 27.99 -9.40
N SER A 559 2.51 27.62 -10.65
CA SER A 559 2.24 28.54 -11.77
C SER A 559 0.81 28.28 -12.25
N LEU A 560 0.01 29.34 -12.34
CA LEU A 560 -1.37 29.30 -12.80
C LEU A 560 -1.50 30.28 -13.98
N GLN A 561 -1.98 29.84 -15.14
CA GLN A 561 -2.12 30.73 -16.30
C GLN A 561 -3.56 30.78 -16.83
N SER A 562 -4.10 31.99 -17.02
CA SER A 562 -5.47 32.19 -17.52
C SER A 562 -5.61 31.79 -18.99
N GLY A 563 -6.67 31.05 -19.32
CA GLY A 563 -7.07 30.75 -20.70
C GLY A 563 -8.48 30.12 -20.76
N VAL A 564 -9.07 30.04 -21.95
CA VAL A 564 -10.47 29.61 -22.21
C VAL A 564 -10.77 28.13 -21.86
N ASN A 565 -9.77 27.36 -21.41
CA ASN A 565 -9.83 25.88 -21.32
C ASN A 565 -9.39 25.28 -19.96
N VAL A 566 -9.10 26.08 -18.93
CA VAL A 566 -8.74 25.54 -17.60
C VAL A 566 -9.86 25.87 -16.62
N THR A 567 -10.55 24.85 -16.08
CA THR A 567 -11.47 25.08 -14.96
C THR A 567 -10.65 25.55 -13.76
N PRO A 568 -11.12 26.53 -12.98
CA PRO A 568 -10.35 27.04 -11.85
C PRO A 568 -9.97 25.92 -10.87
N PRO A 569 -8.67 25.75 -10.56
CA PRO A 569 -8.21 24.72 -9.65
C PRO A 569 -8.57 25.04 -8.20
N THR A 570 -8.58 24.02 -7.35
CA THR A 570 -8.76 24.15 -5.90
C THR A 570 -7.48 23.79 -5.16
N PHE A 571 -6.97 24.72 -4.35
CA PHE A 571 -5.83 24.51 -3.45
C PHE A 571 -6.31 24.62 -2.00
N ARG A 572 -6.24 23.52 -1.25
CA ARG A 572 -6.70 23.52 0.15
C ARG A 572 -5.84 22.73 1.12
N GLY A 573 -5.63 23.26 2.33
CA GLY A 573 -4.97 22.52 3.41
C GLY A 573 -3.50 22.16 3.17
N ASN A 574 -2.84 22.73 2.15
CA ASN A 574 -1.45 22.41 1.83
C ASN A 574 -0.50 23.13 2.81
N ALA A 575 0.61 22.48 3.17
CA ALA A 575 1.70 23.09 3.93
C ALA A 575 2.86 23.42 2.99
N ILE A 576 3.17 24.71 2.81
CA ILE A 576 4.09 25.20 1.79
C ILE A 576 5.20 26.03 2.45
N THR A 577 6.45 25.74 2.09
CA THR A 577 7.57 26.63 2.43
C THR A 577 7.61 27.77 1.41
N PRO A 578 7.47 29.07 1.79
CA PRO A 578 7.46 30.19 0.83
C PRO A 578 8.83 30.50 0.22
N SER A 579 8.86 31.24 -0.90
CA SER A 579 10.11 31.72 -1.51
C SER A 579 10.72 32.96 -0.90
N ASN A 580 12.05 33.06 -0.98
CA ASN A 580 12.82 34.24 -0.56
C ASN A 580 12.65 35.44 -1.52
N ALA A 581 11.88 35.30 -2.61
CA ALA A 581 11.64 36.34 -3.60
C ALA A 581 10.43 37.20 -3.22
N GLY A 582 10.62 38.24 -2.39
CA GLY A 582 9.59 39.26 -2.11
C GLY A 582 8.35 38.75 -1.37
N SER A 583 7.35 39.64 -1.17
CA SER A 583 6.15 39.33 -0.37
C SER A 583 5.30 38.23 -1.03
N GLU A 584 5.50 37.01 -0.52
CA GLU A 584 4.79 35.76 -0.79
C GLU A 584 4.97 35.17 -2.20
N GLY A 585 6.22 35.00 -2.65
CA GLY A 585 6.60 34.30 -3.89
C GLY A 585 6.27 32.79 -3.92
N ILE A 586 5.01 32.43 -3.69
CA ILE A 586 4.46 31.07 -3.69
C ILE A 586 3.85 30.75 -5.05
N ILE A 587 3.08 31.68 -5.61
CA ILE A 587 2.48 31.56 -6.94
C ILE A 587 3.28 32.45 -7.90
N TYR A 588 3.69 31.90 -9.03
CA TYR A 588 4.29 32.68 -10.11
C TYR A 588 3.23 33.64 -10.67
N PRO A 589 3.46 34.98 -10.64
CA PRO A 589 2.44 35.96 -11.00
C PRO A 589 2.25 36.01 -12.52
N ASN A 590 1.38 35.14 -13.01
CA ASN A 590 0.74 35.23 -14.32
C ASN A 590 -0.76 35.00 -14.12
N ASN A 591 -1.59 35.69 -14.88
CA ASN A 591 -3.06 35.72 -14.80
C ASN A 591 -3.73 34.50 -14.14
N ILE A 592 -4.04 34.55 -12.84
CA ILE A 592 -4.73 33.44 -12.14
C ILE A 592 -6.17 33.29 -12.68
N PRO A 593 -6.64 32.06 -13.00
CA PRO A 593 -8.03 31.84 -13.42
C PRO A 593 -9.05 32.34 -12.39
N ALA A 594 -10.08 33.06 -12.86
CA ALA A 594 -11.17 33.56 -12.02
C ALA A 594 -11.94 32.42 -11.35
N GLY A 595 -12.03 32.45 -10.02
CA GLY A 595 -12.70 31.42 -9.23
C GLY A 595 -11.76 30.34 -8.69
N THR A 596 -10.44 30.52 -8.80
CA THR A 596 -9.46 29.59 -8.19
C THR A 596 -9.66 29.59 -6.68
N GLU A 597 -9.95 28.42 -6.09
CA GLU A 597 -10.13 28.33 -4.64
C GLU A 597 -8.76 28.22 -3.95
N TRP A 598 -8.54 29.03 -2.92
CA TRP A 598 -7.37 28.98 -2.05
C TRP A 598 -7.80 29.04 -0.58
N THR A 599 -7.80 27.88 0.09
CA THR A 599 -8.40 27.74 1.42
C THR A 599 -7.44 27.05 2.40
N ASP A 600 -7.15 27.67 3.55
CA ASP A 600 -6.36 27.05 4.65
C ASP A 600 -4.99 26.47 4.24
N ASN A 601 -4.35 27.03 3.22
CA ASN A 601 -2.95 26.70 2.91
C ASN A 601 -2.05 27.42 3.93
N ARG A 602 -1.05 26.71 4.47
CA ARG A 602 -0.26 27.15 5.62
C ARG A 602 1.24 27.10 5.37
N ARG A 603 2.00 27.87 6.12
CA ARG A 603 3.46 27.83 6.10
C ARG A 603 3.97 26.60 6.85
N THR A 604 4.98 25.91 6.30
CA THR A 604 5.63 24.77 6.96
C THR A 604 6.37 25.16 8.25
N THR A 605 6.89 26.39 8.32
CA THR A 605 7.77 26.86 9.40
C THR A 605 7.04 27.19 10.70
N ASP A 606 5.87 27.81 10.61
CA ASP A 606 5.13 28.35 11.77
C ASP A 606 3.64 27.99 11.77
N ASN A 607 3.17 27.22 10.79
CA ASN A 607 1.77 26.81 10.63
C ASN A 607 0.76 27.95 10.45
N THR A 608 1.23 29.17 10.13
CA THR A 608 0.35 30.31 9.85
C THR A 608 -0.31 30.16 8.48
N VAL A 609 -1.55 30.63 8.36
CA VAL A 609 -2.28 30.63 7.08
C VAL A 609 -1.60 31.62 6.12
N ILE A 610 -1.40 31.18 4.88
CA ILE A 610 -0.88 31.98 3.77
C ILE A 610 -2.00 32.89 3.25
N ASP A 611 -1.76 34.19 3.20
CA ASP A 611 -2.77 35.20 2.87
C ASP A 611 -3.06 35.22 1.37
N ASN A 612 -4.31 34.93 0.99
CA ASN A 612 -4.72 34.94 -0.42
C ASN A 612 -5.12 36.33 -0.94
N SER A 613 -5.21 37.35 -0.07
CA SER A 613 -5.53 38.72 -0.46
C SER A 613 -4.49 39.34 -1.42
N LEU A 614 -3.32 38.73 -1.49
CA LEU A 614 -2.22 39.11 -2.38
C LEU A 614 -2.45 38.70 -3.85
N TRP A 615 -3.44 37.85 -4.13
CA TRP A 615 -3.71 37.33 -5.48
C TRP A 615 -5.14 37.65 -5.93
N ALA A 616 -5.25 38.55 -6.93
CA ALA A 616 -6.52 38.79 -7.61
C ALA A 616 -7.07 37.47 -8.21
N ASN A 617 -8.41 37.37 -8.31
CA ASN A 617 -9.14 36.22 -8.88
C ASN A 617 -9.24 34.94 -8.03
N THR A 618 -8.67 34.91 -6.83
CA THR A 618 -8.84 33.80 -5.88
C THR A 618 -10.13 33.95 -5.06
N VAL A 619 -10.70 32.82 -4.62
CA VAL A 619 -11.84 32.76 -3.69
C VAL A 619 -11.49 31.93 -2.46
N VAL A 620 -12.11 32.24 -1.32
CA VAL A 620 -12.02 31.42 -0.10
C VAL A 620 -13.21 30.47 -0.09
N GLY A 621 -12.94 29.18 -0.04
CA GLY A 621 -13.96 28.15 0.16
C GLY A 621 -14.06 27.69 1.62
N THR A 622 -14.78 26.60 1.83
CA THR A 622 -14.83 25.91 3.13
C THR A 622 -14.00 24.64 3.06
N TYR A 623 -13.03 24.51 3.95
CA TYR A 623 -12.23 23.31 4.08
C TYR A 623 -12.10 22.93 5.56
N THR A 624 -12.18 21.63 5.82
CA THR A 624 -11.91 21.06 7.14
C THR A 624 -11.02 19.86 6.90
N SER A 625 -9.72 20.02 7.17
CA SER A 625 -8.82 18.88 7.26
C SER A 625 -9.38 17.91 8.30
N SER A 626 -9.31 16.61 8.06
CA SER A 626 -9.76 15.71 9.12
C SER A 626 -9.04 14.36 9.08
N ALA A 627 -7.76 14.42 9.45
CA ALA A 627 -7.15 13.32 10.21
C ALA A 627 -8.08 12.88 11.36
N GLU A 628 -8.78 13.85 11.96
CA GLU A 628 -9.85 13.68 12.94
C GLU A 628 -11.08 12.87 12.47
N LYS A 629 -11.21 12.56 11.18
CA LYS A 629 -12.25 11.68 10.63
C LYS A 629 -11.66 10.43 9.98
N CYS A 630 -10.38 10.14 10.19
CA CYS A 630 -9.75 8.96 9.59
C CYS A 630 -10.12 7.67 10.35
N VAL A 631 -10.25 7.71 11.67
CA VAL A 631 -10.45 6.51 12.48
C VAL A 631 -11.78 6.56 13.21
N GLN A 632 -12.69 5.65 12.86
CA GLN A 632 -13.86 5.29 13.65
C GLN A 632 -13.49 4.15 14.60
N PHE A 633 -13.90 4.27 15.87
CA PHE A 633 -13.75 3.20 16.84
C PHE A 633 -15.12 2.85 17.43
N ALA A 634 -15.47 1.57 17.35
CA ALA A 634 -16.63 0.98 18.02
C ALA A 634 -16.14 -0.05 19.04
N SER A 635 -16.94 -0.25 20.09
CA SER A 635 -16.67 -1.33 21.04
C SER A 635 -17.96 -2.01 21.45
N HIS A 636 -17.81 -3.24 21.91
CA HIS A 636 -18.90 -4.02 22.45
C HIS A 636 -18.54 -4.55 23.84
N ASP A 637 -19.45 -4.36 24.79
CA ASP A 637 -19.42 -4.92 26.15
C ASP A 637 -20.74 -5.65 26.44
N ASP A 638 -20.72 -6.97 26.23
CA ASP A 638 -21.75 -7.93 26.64
C ASP A 638 -23.21 -7.52 26.33
N GLY A 639 -23.51 -7.36 25.04
CA GLY A 639 -24.83 -6.98 24.51
C GLY A 639 -25.00 -5.47 24.33
N THR A 640 -24.11 -4.65 24.91
CA THR A 640 -24.10 -3.20 24.67
C THR A 640 -23.10 -2.85 23.59
N ILE A 641 -23.59 -2.33 22.46
CA ILE A 641 -22.75 -1.75 21.41
C ILE A 641 -22.53 -0.28 21.75
N ASN A 642 -21.28 0.09 22.02
CA ASN A 642 -20.84 1.48 22.02
C ASN A 642 -20.61 1.90 20.56
N PRO A 643 -21.45 2.82 20.03
CA PRO A 643 -21.45 3.14 18.62
C PRO A 643 -20.10 3.63 18.10
N ALA A 644 -19.85 3.37 16.81
CA ALA A 644 -18.69 3.87 16.10
C ALA A 644 -18.65 5.40 16.15
N ALA A 645 -17.57 5.96 16.71
CA ALA A 645 -17.34 7.39 16.74
C ALA A 645 -15.95 7.71 16.20
N TYR A 646 -15.82 8.86 15.54
CA TYR A 646 -14.51 9.35 15.12
C TYR A 646 -13.66 9.75 16.32
N ILE A 647 -12.39 9.36 16.26
CA ILE A 647 -11.36 9.78 17.21
C ILE A 647 -10.83 11.15 16.78
N ASN A 648 -11.12 12.19 17.57
CA ASN A 648 -10.75 13.58 17.26
C ASN A 648 -10.43 14.40 18.53
N SER A 649 -10.09 15.68 18.41
CA SER A 649 -9.78 16.56 19.55
C SER A 649 -10.93 16.71 20.56
N GLY A 650 -12.18 16.66 20.14
CA GLY A 650 -13.36 16.75 21.02
C GLY A 650 -13.84 15.42 21.60
N ASN A 651 -13.44 14.30 20.98
CA ASN A 651 -13.85 12.95 21.34
C ASN A 651 -12.66 11.99 21.26
N ARG A 652 -11.87 11.97 22.34
CA ARG A 652 -10.80 10.99 22.54
C ARG A 652 -11.21 10.01 23.62
N PRO A 653 -11.16 8.70 23.35
CA PRO A 653 -11.26 7.69 24.38
C PRO A 653 -9.93 7.64 25.15
N THR A 654 -9.37 6.45 25.39
CA THR A 654 -8.17 6.25 26.20
C THR A 654 -6.86 6.62 25.48
N ALA A 655 -5.76 6.68 26.23
CA ALA A 655 -4.43 6.91 25.68
C ALA A 655 -4.00 5.81 24.68
N GLY A 656 -4.38 4.55 24.92
CA GLY A 656 -4.12 3.44 24.00
C GLY A 656 -4.84 3.60 22.66
N VAL A 657 -6.13 3.95 22.67
CA VAL A 657 -6.90 4.15 21.44
C VAL A 657 -6.43 5.40 20.67
N ALA A 658 -6.06 6.48 21.37
CA ALA A 658 -5.48 7.67 20.72
C ALA A 658 -4.13 7.35 20.04
N ALA A 659 -3.26 6.58 20.71
CA ALA A 659 -2.00 6.13 20.12
C ALA A 659 -2.20 5.21 18.92
N MET A 660 -3.15 4.27 19.01
CA MET A 660 -3.56 3.41 17.89
C MET A 660 -4.04 4.24 16.69
N ALA A 661 -4.93 5.20 16.92
CA ALA A 661 -5.44 6.07 15.87
C ALA A 661 -4.32 6.88 15.20
N ASN A 662 -3.41 7.47 15.99
CA ASN A 662 -2.25 8.18 15.47
C ASN A 662 -1.31 7.29 14.65
N SER A 663 -1.07 6.05 15.08
CA SER A 663 -0.28 5.11 14.29
C SER A 663 -0.93 4.84 12.94
N LEU A 664 -2.23 4.56 12.87
CA LEU A 664 -2.95 4.35 11.61
C LEU A 664 -2.91 5.58 10.70
N ILE A 665 -3.17 6.77 11.26
CA ILE A 665 -3.15 8.04 10.51
C ILE A 665 -1.74 8.31 9.99
N SER A 666 -0.71 8.09 10.81
CA SER A 666 0.68 8.31 10.42
C SER A 666 1.13 7.37 9.30
N GLU A 667 0.70 6.11 9.36
CA GLU A 667 1.04 5.09 8.37
C GLU A 667 0.32 5.33 7.06
N TYR A 668 -0.94 5.74 7.13
CA TYR A 668 -1.85 5.90 6.00
C TYR A 668 -2.59 7.24 6.08
N PRO A 669 -1.93 8.36 5.76
CA PRO A 669 -2.52 9.68 5.85
C PRO A 669 -3.81 9.80 5.03
N GLY A 670 -4.91 10.22 5.65
CA GLY A 670 -6.20 10.40 4.99
C GLY A 670 -7.07 9.14 4.88
N ARG A 671 -6.52 7.93 5.09
CA ARG A 671 -7.31 6.70 4.98
C ARG A 671 -8.38 6.59 6.05
N ARG A 672 -9.50 5.97 5.66
CA ARG A 672 -10.62 5.65 6.56
C ARG A 672 -10.41 4.27 7.16
N PHE A 673 -10.45 4.19 8.48
CA PHE A 673 -10.42 2.97 9.25
C PHE A 673 -11.68 2.92 10.11
N ALA A 674 -12.38 1.79 10.11
CA ALA A 674 -13.40 1.49 11.10
C ALA A 674 -12.96 0.26 11.90
N LEU A 675 -12.63 0.49 13.16
CA LEU A 675 -12.12 -0.53 14.05
C LEU A 675 -13.15 -0.89 15.10
N GLY A 676 -13.38 -2.18 15.26
CA GLY A 676 -14.22 -2.72 16.31
C GLY A 676 -13.39 -3.47 17.32
N ALA A 677 -13.51 -3.13 18.59
CA ALA A 677 -13.01 -3.99 19.64
C ALA A 677 -14.16 -4.87 20.16
N ALA A 678 -14.02 -6.17 19.99
CA ALA A 678 -14.94 -7.18 20.50
C ALA A 678 -14.22 -7.97 21.59
N THR A 679 -13.76 -7.30 22.64
CA THR A 679 -13.02 -7.91 23.75
C THR A 679 -13.85 -7.85 25.03
N LYS A 680 -13.69 -8.84 25.90
CA LYS A 680 -14.24 -8.80 27.27
C LYS A 680 -13.21 -9.42 28.21
N SER A 681 -12.78 -8.64 29.19
CA SER A 681 -11.81 -9.09 30.19
C SER A 681 -12.29 -10.34 30.92
N GLY A 682 -11.36 -11.26 31.22
CA GLY A 682 -11.64 -12.47 32.01
C GLY A 682 -12.42 -13.58 31.30
N THR A 683 -12.49 -13.58 29.96
CA THR A 683 -13.19 -14.62 29.18
C THR A 683 -12.23 -15.50 28.38
N SER A 684 -12.63 -16.73 28.02
CA SER A 684 -11.94 -17.60 27.04
C SER A 684 -12.65 -17.60 25.69
N LEU A 685 -11.96 -17.97 24.62
CA LEU A 685 -12.59 -18.10 23.29
C LEU A 685 -13.70 -19.17 23.32
N SER A 686 -13.50 -20.26 24.06
CA SER A 686 -14.52 -21.29 24.26
C SER A 686 -15.77 -20.78 24.94
N GLN A 687 -15.64 -19.81 25.85
CA GLN A 687 -16.81 -19.19 26.49
C GLN A 687 -17.59 -18.29 25.53
N LEU A 688 -16.97 -17.70 24.51
CA LEU A 688 -17.69 -16.94 23.47
C LEU A 688 -18.49 -17.87 22.54
N LEU A 689 -17.95 -19.06 22.27
CA LEU A 689 -18.47 -20.00 21.27
C LEU A 689 -19.38 -21.09 21.86
N ASN A 690 -19.76 -20.97 23.13
CA ASN A 690 -20.56 -21.96 23.85
C ASN A 690 -21.85 -21.29 24.34
N ASP A 691 -23.00 -21.77 23.88
CA ASP A 691 -24.32 -21.19 24.18
C ASP A 691 -24.72 -21.38 25.65
N ALA A 692 -24.11 -22.35 26.34
CA ALA A 692 -24.29 -22.52 27.79
C ALA A 692 -23.51 -21.48 28.62
N SER A 693 -22.59 -20.72 28.02
CA SER A 693 -21.83 -19.66 28.69
C SER A 693 -22.66 -18.38 28.81
N THR A 694 -22.93 -17.96 30.05
CA THR A 694 -23.61 -16.69 30.32
C THR A 694 -22.66 -15.50 30.43
N VAL A 695 -21.34 -15.72 30.32
CA VAL A 695 -20.33 -14.67 30.49
C VAL A 695 -20.12 -13.89 29.19
N ARG A 696 -20.37 -14.52 28.03
CA ARG A 696 -20.26 -13.90 26.72
C ARG A 696 -21.03 -14.72 25.69
N GLN A 697 -21.95 -14.09 24.96
CA GLN A 697 -22.81 -14.79 24.00
C GLN A 697 -22.36 -14.55 22.55
N PHE A 698 -22.39 -15.60 21.74
CA PHE A 698 -22.05 -15.53 20.31
C PHE A 698 -22.98 -14.56 19.55
N ALA A 699 -24.28 -14.56 19.86
CA ALA A 699 -25.26 -13.66 19.25
C ALA A 699 -24.95 -12.16 19.47
N HIS A 700 -24.33 -11.80 20.60
CA HIS A 700 -23.91 -10.42 20.84
C HIS A 700 -22.69 -10.04 19.99
N TYR A 701 -21.81 -11.01 19.73
CA TYR A 701 -20.67 -10.82 18.84
C TYR A 701 -21.10 -10.65 17.39
N THR A 702 -22.01 -11.49 16.88
CA THR A 702 -22.52 -11.36 15.51
C THR A 702 -23.26 -10.04 15.31
N ALA A 703 -24.10 -9.62 16.27
CA ALA A 703 -24.75 -8.30 16.21
C ALA A 703 -23.75 -7.13 16.17
N PHE A 704 -22.61 -7.25 16.86
CA PHE A 704 -21.54 -6.24 16.79
C PHE A 704 -20.79 -6.26 15.44
N ALA A 705 -20.50 -7.46 14.92
CA ALA A 705 -19.90 -7.62 13.60
C ALA A 705 -20.79 -7.02 12.50
N ASP A 706 -22.09 -7.32 12.52
CA ASP A 706 -23.10 -6.78 11.60
C ASP A 706 -23.24 -5.25 11.73
N TYR A 707 -23.08 -4.70 12.94
CA TYR A 707 -23.08 -3.26 13.15
C TYR A 707 -21.86 -2.56 12.52
N LEU A 708 -20.67 -3.15 12.68
CA LEU A 708 -19.43 -2.59 12.15
C LEU A 708 -19.35 -2.74 10.63
N CYS A 709 -19.72 -3.94 10.14
CA CYS A 709 -19.62 -4.42 8.77
C CYS A 709 -21.02 -4.83 8.25
N PRO A 710 -21.87 -3.87 7.86
CA PRO A 710 -23.29 -4.13 7.60
C PRO A 710 -23.58 -4.79 6.24
N HIS A 711 -24.81 -5.28 6.11
CA HIS A 711 -25.35 -5.88 4.87
C HIS A 711 -24.51 -7.07 4.35
N GLY A 712 -23.97 -7.88 5.27
CA GLY A 712 -23.17 -9.05 4.93
C GLY A 712 -21.77 -8.74 4.40
N SER A 713 -21.29 -7.49 4.55
CA SER A 713 -19.89 -7.18 4.26
C SER A 713 -18.96 -7.84 5.29
N GLU A 714 -17.83 -8.35 4.84
CA GLU A 714 -16.80 -8.93 5.69
C GLU A 714 -15.80 -7.86 6.18
N PRO A 715 -15.25 -7.95 7.41
CA PRO A 715 -14.10 -7.15 7.79
C PRO A 715 -12.87 -7.53 6.97
N GLY A 716 -11.97 -6.59 6.69
CA GLY A 716 -10.71 -6.91 6.00
C GLY A 716 -9.76 -7.73 6.87
N ALA A 717 -9.69 -7.42 8.17
CA ALA A 717 -8.83 -8.13 9.11
C ALA A 717 -9.54 -8.42 10.43
N ILE A 718 -9.18 -9.54 11.05
CA ILE A 718 -9.47 -9.83 12.45
C ILE A 718 -8.15 -10.03 13.17
N THR A 719 -7.83 -9.14 14.11
CA THR A 719 -6.64 -9.33 14.95
C THR A 719 -7.04 -10.11 16.19
N MET A 720 -6.23 -11.10 16.56
CA MET A 720 -6.53 -11.96 17.70
C MET A 720 -5.38 -12.00 18.70
N TYR A 721 -5.70 -11.83 19.98
CA TYR A 721 -4.76 -12.06 21.10
C TYR A 721 -5.45 -12.75 22.28
N TRP A 722 -5.36 -14.07 22.30
CA TRP A 722 -6.04 -14.91 23.29
C TRP A 722 -5.15 -16.06 23.73
N GLN A 723 -4.28 -15.79 24.71
CA GLN A 723 -3.28 -16.75 25.17
C GLN A 723 -3.35 -17.08 26.66
N ALA A 724 -3.75 -16.12 27.51
CA ALA A 724 -3.63 -16.28 28.95
C ALA A 724 -4.67 -17.26 29.53
N SER A 725 -5.93 -17.19 29.11
CA SER A 725 -6.97 -18.15 29.53
C SER A 725 -6.72 -19.58 29.03
N ASP A 726 -5.96 -19.69 27.93
CA ASP A 726 -5.83 -20.93 27.16
C ASP A 726 -4.41 -21.52 27.28
N GLN A 727 -3.59 -20.95 28.18
CA GLN A 727 -2.21 -21.37 28.43
C GLN A 727 -2.07 -22.86 28.78
N ALA A 728 -3.08 -23.44 29.42
CA ALA A 728 -3.05 -24.84 29.85
C ALA A 728 -3.09 -25.82 28.68
N LEU A 729 -3.42 -25.36 27.46
CA LEU A 729 -3.43 -26.19 26.28
C LEU A 729 -2.02 -26.63 25.87
N GLY A 730 -1.00 -25.80 26.12
CA GLY A 730 0.39 -26.12 25.79
C GLY A 730 0.53 -26.59 24.33
N ALA A 731 1.02 -27.81 24.13
CA ALA A 731 1.18 -28.43 22.81
C ALA A 731 -0.13 -28.81 22.10
N ASN A 732 -1.29 -28.71 22.76
CA ASN A 732 -2.59 -28.95 22.13
C ASN A 732 -3.26 -27.64 21.67
N PHE A 733 -2.55 -26.51 21.70
CA PHE A 733 -3.16 -25.20 21.43
C PHE A 733 -3.71 -25.12 19.99
N GLY A 734 -2.92 -25.51 18.97
CA GLY A 734 -3.34 -25.47 17.57
C GLY A 734 -4.58 -26.33 17.30
N ASP A 735 -4.57 -27.58 17.80
CA ASP A 735 -5.67 -28.55 17.67
C ASP A 735 -7.01 -28.08 18.24
N ASN A 736 -6.98 -27.12 19.18
CA ASN A 736 -8.19 -26.61 19.83
C ASN A 736 -8.60 -25.25 19.28
N ILE A 737 -7.65 -24.36 18.98
CA ILE A 737 -7.95 -22.98 18.58
C ILE A 737 -8.24 -22.87 17.09
N GLU A 738 -7.54 -23.61 16.22
CA GLU A 738 -7.79 -23.52 14.78
C GLU A 738 -9.23 -23.91 14.40
N PRO A 739 -9.80 -25.04 14.89
CA PRO A 739 -11.20 -25.40 14.64
C PRO A 739 -12.21 -24.33 15.04
N MET A 740 -11.94 -23.62 16.13
CA MET A 740 -12.81 -22.56 16.65
C MET A 740 -12.81 -21.33 15.74
N LEU A 741 -11.67 -21.02 15.10
CA LEU A 741 -11.50 -19.85 14.25
C LEU A 741 -11.96 -20.11 12.81
N THR A 742 -11.51 -21.20 12.22
CA THR A 742 -11.65 -21.48 10.78
C THR A 742 -12.81 -22.41 10.46
N GLY A 743 -13.36 -23.10 11.46
CA GLY A 743 -14.29 -24.21 11.24
C GLY A 743 -13.62 -25.43 10.58
N LYS A 744 -12.29 -25.54 10.65
CA LYS A 744 -11.50 -26.65 10.09
C LYS A 744 -10.44 -27.12 11.09
N TYR A 745 -10.13 -28.41 11.06
CA TYR A 745 -8.95 -28.94 11.75
C TYR A 745 -7.67 -28.59 11.00
N LEU A 746 -6.50 -28.79 11.65
CA LEU A 746 -5.17 -28.53 11.08
C LEU A 746 -4.96 -29.17 9.70
N ASP A 747 -5.57 -30.33 9.46
CA ASP A 747 -5.49 -31.08 8.19
C ASP A 747 -6.43 -30.56 7.08
N GLY A 748 -7.24 -29.54 7.39
CA GLY A 748 -8.22 -28.93 6.48
C GLY A 748 -9.60 -29.59 6.47
N SER A 749 -9.81 -30.67 7.24
CA SER A 749 -11.12 -31.30 7.33
C SER A 749 -12.12 -30.39 8.07
N PRO A 750 -13.39 -30.32 7.62
CA PRO A 750 -14.38 -29.42 8.21
C PRO A 750 -14.82 -29.89 9.61
N VAL A 751 -15.12 -28.93 10.47
CA VAL A 751 -15.67 -29.14 11.81
C VAL A 751 -17.21 -29.07 11.74
N THR A 752 -17.89 -29.98 12.44
CA THR A 752 -19.35 -29.92 12.61
C THR A 752 -19.64 -29.56 14.07
N VAL A 753 -20.24 -28.40 14.31
CA VAL A 753 -20.68 -27.96 15.64
C VAL A 753 -22.12 -28.43 15.93
N PRO A 754 -22.48 -28.74 17.19
CA PRO A 754 -21.63 -28.65 18.39
C PRO A 754 -20.58 -29.76 18.48
N VAL A 755 -19.41 -29.44 19.03
CA VAL A 755 -18.25 -30.34 19.15
C VAL A 755 -17.52 -30.15 20.48
N ASN A 756 -16.83 -31.19 20.94
CA ASN A 756 -15.88 -31.09 22.05
C ASN A 756 -14.44 -31.13 21.52
N LEU A 757 -13.69 -30.06 21.77
CA LEU A 757 -12.26 -29.96 21.48
C LEU A 757 -11.51 -30.14 22.79
N GLY A 758 -11.01 -31.35 23.03
CA GLY A 758 -10.45 -31.73 24.33
C GLY A 758 -11.49 -31.63 25.45
N GLN A 759 -11.29 -30.69 26.38
CA GLN A 759 -12.23 -30.41 27.49
C GLN A 759 -13.14 -29.19 27.22
N ARG A 760 -13.17 -28.67 25.99
CA ARG A 760 -13.91 -27.45 25.62
C ARG A 760 -15.12 -27.80 24.77
N SER A 761 -16.31 -27.51 25.27
CA SER A 761 -17.56 -27.58 24.48
C SER A 761 -17.70 -26.31 23.64
N VAL A 762 -18.01 -26.50 22.36
CA VAL A 762 -18.12 -25.44 21.35
C VAL A 762 -19.39 -25.68 20.54
N ASP A 763 -20.28 -24.70 20.50
CA ASP A 763 -21.56 -24.74 19.77
C ASP A 763 -21.50 -23.93 18.47
N HIS A 764 -20.55 -23.00 18.35
CA HIS A 764 -20.34 -22.14 17.19
C HIS A 764 -18.87 -22.07 16.80
N THR A 765 -18.60 -21.66 15.56
CA THR A 765 -17.27 -21.31 15.06
C THR A 765 -17.27 -19.86 14.62
N MET A 766 -16.10 -19.22 14.64
CA MET A 766 -15.98 -17.85 14.13
C MET A 766 -16.20 -17.78 12.61
N ALA A 767 -16.10 -18.91 11.90
CA ALA A 767 -16.47 -19.03 10.49
C ALA A 767 -17.98 -18.83 10.26
N GLU A 768 -18.84 -19.00 11.27
CA GLU A 768 -20.27 -18.66 11.14
C GLU A 768 -20.52 -17.16 11.18
N ALA A 769 -19.61 -16.38 11.78
CA ALA A 769 -19.72 -14.92 11.84
C ALA A 769 -19.02 -14.22 10.66
N HIS A 770 -17.93 -14.79 10.13
CA HIS A 770 -17.06 -14.14 9.13
C HIS A 770 -16.73 -15.01 7.90
N GLY A 771 -17.26 -16.24 7.84
CA GLY A 771 -17.01 -17.15 6.74
C GLY A 771 -17.72 -16.70 5.45
N PRO A 772 -17.20 -17.06 4.27
CA PRO A 772 -16.16 -18.07 4.01
C PRO A 772 -14.71 -17.52 3.95
N PHE A 773 -14.42 -16.36 4.56
CA PHE A 773 -13.10 -15.70 4.51
C PHE A 773 -12.70 -15.27 3.10
N THR A 774 -13.67 -14.81 2.32
CA THR A 774 -13.39 -14.33 0.96
C THR A 774 -12.53 -13.08 0.97
N ARG A 775 -12.72 -12.21 1.98
CA ARG A 775 -12.04 -10.91 2.10
C ARG A 775 -11.43 -10.69 3.49
N THR A 776 -11.82 -11.48 4.49
CA THR A 776 -11.23 -11.44 5.84
C THR A 776 -9.96 -12.28 5.96
N ARG A 777 -8.96 -11.75 6.71
CA ARG A 777 -7.84 -12.54 7.23
C ARG A 777 -7.71 -12.39 8.74
N TYR A 778 -7.50 -13.49 9.46
CA TYR A 778 -7.06 -13.45 10.85
C TYR A 778 -5.57 -13.16 10.92
N LEU A 779 -5.18 -12.13 11.65
CA LEU A 779 -3.79 -11.99 12.11
C LEU A 779 -3.70 -12.39 13.58
N LEU A 780 -3.00 -13.47 13.82
CA LEU A 780 -2.81 -14.03 15.15
C LEU A 780 -1.59 -13.36 15.79
N CYS A 781 -1.84 -12.48 16.74
CA CYS A 781 -0.79 -11.90 17.57
C CYS A 781 -0.11 -13.02 18.35
N GLY A 782 1.21 -13.06 18.27
CA GLY A 782 1.95 -14.12 18.91
C GLY A 782 1.96 -13.97 20.44
N PRO A 783 2.42 -15.01 21.15
CA PRO A 783 2.40 -14.99 22.60
C PRO A 783 3.23 -13.85 23.22
N GLY A 784 2.56 -12.94 23.92
CA GLY A 784 3.18 -11.88 24.71
C GLY A 784 4.02 -12.42 25.87
N SER A 785 4.65 -11.50 26.59
CA SER A 785 5.62 -11.90 27.61
C SER A 785 4.89 -12.49 28.82
N ARG A 786 5.51 -13.43 29.54
CA ARG A 786 5.03 -13.89 30.84
C ARG A 786 6.18 -14.04 31.83
N GLY A 787 6.07 -13.32 32.94
CA GLY A 787 7.04 -13.43 34.03
C GLY A 787 6.78 -14.70 34.86
N PRO A 788 7.82 -15.34 35.41
CA PRO A 788 7.66 -16.39 36.39
C PRO A 788 7.10 -15.80 37.70
N GLU A 789 6.39 -16.62 38.47
CA GLU A 789 5.85 -16.23 39.78
C GLU A 789 6.90 -16.33 40.90
N GLU A 790 8.05 -16.92 40.59
CA GLU A 790 9.11 -17.29 41.51
C GLU A 790 10.50 -17.14 40.88
N ASP A 791 11.53 -17.21 41.71
CA ASP A 791 12.93 -17.16 41.26
C ASP A 791 13.32 -18.42 40.48
N MET A 792 13.92 -18.19 39.32
CA MET A 792 14.31 -19.22 38.37
C MET A 792 15.82 -19.48 38.40
N ASP A 793 16.24 -20.67 38.00
CA ASP A 793 17.63 -21.00 37.66
C ASP A 793 17.89 -20.67 36.18
N ASN A 794 16.94 -21.02 35.31
CA ASN A 794 16.92 -20.70 33.89
C ASN A 794 15.48 -20.47 33.40
N ALA A 795 15.25 -20.21 32.11
CA ALA A 795 13.96 -19.80 31.57
C ALA A 795 12.78 -20.75 31.84
N THR A 796 13.05 -22.03 32.15
CA THR A 796 12.00 -23.05 32.41
C THR A 796 12.13 -23.75 33.76
N HIS A 797 13.25 -23.58 34.46
CA HIS A 797 13.52 -24.25 35.73
C HIS A 797 13.54 -23.31 36.93
N THR A 798 12.89 -23.71 38.01
CA THR A 798 12.80 -23.00 39.29
C THR A 798 13.98 -23.34 40.18
N THR A 799 14.38 -22.40 41.05
CA THR A 799 15.41 -22.60 42.08
C THR A 799 15.03 -23.64 43.15
N ASN A 800 13.73 -23.92 43.30
CA ASN A 800 13.19 -24.89 44.26
C ASN A 800 12.23 -25.87 43.55
N PRO A 801 12.27 -27.17 43.88
CA PRO A 801 11.40 -28.15 43.23
C PRO A 801 9.93 -27.92 43.62
N ASN A 802 9.04 -28.10 42.65
CA ASN A 802 7.60 -28.05 42.83
C ASN A 802 7.17 -29.04 43.92
N PRO A 803 6.48 -28.59 44.98
CA PRO A 803 6.15 -29.42 46.14
C PRO A 803 5.15 -30.56 45.83
N VAL A 804 4.47 -30.53 44.68
CA VAL A 804 3.44 -31.51 44.30
C VAL A 804 4.01 -32.72 43.53
N ASN A 805 5.04 -32.52 42.71
CA ASN A 805 5.61 -33.58 41.86
C ASN A 805 7.14 -33.69 41.91
N GLY A 806 7.82 -32.85 42.70
CA GLY A 806 9.28 -32.82 42.82
C GLY A 806 10.01 -32.32 41.57
N SER A 807 9.27 -31.78 40.59
CA SER A 807 9.82 -31.26 39.33
C SER A 807 10.40 -29.87 39.53
N TYR A 808 11.56 -29.58 38.92
CA TYR A 808 12.12 -28.23 38.87
C TYR A 808 11.50 -27.37 37.76
N HIS A 809 10.48 -27.85 37.03
CA HIS A 809 9.89 -27.09 35.92
C HIS A 809 8.77 -26.15 36.37
N GLN A 810 8.81 -24.91 35.88
CA GLN A 810 7.71 -23.96 35.96
C GLN A 810 6.74 -24.20 34.80
N PHE A 811 5.61 -24.83 35.09
CA PHE A 811 4.63 -25.31 34.11
C PHE A 811 4.10 -24.22 33.17
N THR A 812 3.90 -23.00 33.66
CA THR A 812 3.37 -21.88 32.86
C THR A 812 4.40 -21.46 31.81
N MET A 813 5.66 -21.28 32.18
CA MET A 813 6.74 -20.89 31.28
C MET A 813 6.93 -21.92 30.17
N GLU A 814 6.95 -23.21 30.53
CA GLU A 814 7.05 -24.31 29.57
C GLU A 814 5.87 -24.34 28.59
N ASN A 815 4.65 -24.10 29.05
CA ASN A 815 3.49 -24.08 28.15
C ASN A 815 3.49 -22.89 27.20
N TYR A 816 3.97 -21.72 27.63
CA TYR A 816 4.10 -20.57 26.73
C TYR A 816 5.11 -20.83 25.62
N GLU A 817 6.21 -21.53 25.94
CA GLU A 817 7.16 -21.99 24.93
C GLU A 817 6.48 -22.92 23.91
N LYS A 818 5.70 -23.91 24.38
CA LYS A 818 4.92 -24.83 23.52
C LYS A 818 3.89 -24.08 22.67
N ILE A 819 3.16 -23.13 23.24
CA ILE A 819 2.16 -22.35 22.50
C ILE A 819 2.80 -21.55 21.37
N ARG A 820 4.00 -20.97 21.56
CA ARG A 820 4.71 -20.31 20.47
C ARG A 820 5.02 -21.25 19.30
N ALA A 821 5.33 -22.52 19.58
CA ALA A 821 5.50 -23.53 18.55
C ALA A 821 4.15 -23.84 17.85
N GLU A 822 3.08 -24.00 18.62
CA GLU A 822 1.74 -24.27 18.08
C GLU A 822 1.19 -23.13 17.20
N TYR A 823 1.43 -21.86 17.54
CA TYR A 823 1.06 -20.74 16.66
C TYR A 823 1.72 -20.87 15.28
N ARG A 824 2.99 -21.30 15.23
CA ARG A 824 3.71 -21.51 13.95
C ARG A 824 3.16 -22.69 13.17
N ILE A 825 2.79 -23.77 13.86
CA ILE A 825 2.13 -24.93 13.24
C ILE A 825 0.79 -24.53 12.65
N MET A 826 -0.03 -23.80 13.43
CA MET A 826 -1.35 -23.35 13.02
C MET A 826 -1.29 -22.42 11.79
N VAL A 827 -0.46 -21.37 11.78
CA VAL A 827 -0.39 -20.46 10.61
C VAL A 827 0.14 -21.15 9.34
N ALA A 828 0.83 -22.29 9.48
CA ALA A 828 1.35 -23.09 8.39
C ALA A 828 0.46 -24.28 8.01
N SER A 829 -0.65 -24.50 8.72
CA SER A 829 -1.52 -25.66 8.54
C SER A 829 -2.35 -25.58 7.25
N VAL A 830 -2.97 -26.69 6.88
CA VAL A 830 -3.88 -26.72 5.72
C VAL A 830 -5.21 -26.05 6.06
N GLY A 831 -5.72 -26.22 7.27
CA GLY A 831 -6.98 -25.60 7.71
C GLY A 831 -6.91 -24.08 7.85
N ALA A 832 -5.72 -23.53 8.09
CA ALA A 832 -5.46 -22.09 8.11
C ALA A 832 -5.50 -21.41 6.73
N GLN A 833 -5.31 -22.16 5.63
CA GLN A 833 -5.17 -21.58 4.30
C GLN A 833 -6.39 -20.75 3.89
N GLY A 834 -6.13 -19.49 3.53
CA GLY A 834 -7.15 -18.52 3.14
C GLY A 834 -7.92 -17.88 4.31
N ALA A 835 -7.83 -18.39 5.54
CA ALA A 835 -8.50 -17.80 6.70
C ALA A 835 -7.51 -17.05 7.61
N ILE A 836 -6.36 -17.66 7.91
CA ILE A 836 -5.34 -17.12 8.81
C ILE A 836 -4.16 -16.60 7.98
N HIS A 837 -3.63 -15.46 8.39
CA HIS A 837 -2.45 -14.86 7.81
C HIS A 837 -1.24 -15.81 8.01
N PRO A 838 -0.41 -16.05 6.99
CA PRO A 838 0.65 -17.09 7.02
C PRO A 838 1.83 -16.77 7.96
N PHE A 839 1.75 -15.67 8.71
CA PHE A 839 2.76 -15.23 9.65
C PHE A 839 2.11 -14.96 11.00
N VAL A 840 2.86 -15.27 12.06
CA VAL A 840 2.51 -14.83 13.41
C VAL A 840 2.72 -13.32 13.47
N GLY A 841 1.75 -12.60 14.02
CA GLY A 841 1.84 -11.15 14.23
C GLY A 841 2.87 -10.79 15.31
N ILE A 842 2.91 -9.51 15.68
CA ILE A 842 3.83 -8.99 16.70
C ILE A 842 3.69 -9.81 17.99
N GLN A 843 4.81 -10.16 18.63
CA GLN A 843 4.80 -10.66 20.00
C GLN A 843 5.03 -9.46 20.92
N PRO A 844 4.02 -9.02 21.71
CA PRO A 844 4.14 -7.82 22.53
C PRO A 844 5.01 -8.12 23.76
N LEU A 845 6.33 -8.20 23.56
CA LEU A 845 7.29 -8.59 24.59
C LEU A 845 7.91 -7.38 25.29
N ALA A 846 8.07 -6.27 24.56
CA ALA A 846 8.71 -5.04 25.01
C ALA A 846 7.69 -3.95 25.36
N HIS A 847 6.68 -4.28 26.16
CA HIS A 847 5.78 -3.29 26.74
C HIS A 847 5.73 -3.46 28.24
N TYR A 848 5.50 -2.35 28.95
CA TYR A 848 5.52 -2.40 30.39
C TYR A 848 4.26 -3.04 30.96
N CYS A 849 4.49 -4.06 31.78
CA CYS A 849 3.48 -4.84 32.46
C CYS A 849 3.62 -4.73 33.98
N ALA A 850 2.49 -4.75 34.70
CA ALA A 850 2.48 -4.81 36.16
C ALA A 850 2.83 -6.22 36.68
N LYS A 851 3.07 -6.39 37.99
CA LYS A 851 3.44 -7.68 38.61
C LYS A 851 2.24 -8.66 38.69
N GLY A 852 2.44 -9.97 38.42
CA GLY A 852 1.47 -11.08 38.63
C GLY A 852 0.64 -11.47 37.38
N ASP A 853 -0.67 -11.74 37.53
CA ASP A 853 -1.68 -11.54 36.45
C ASP A 853 -1.65 -10.07 35.92
N GLY A 854 -0.70 -9.26 36.37
CA GLY A 854 -0.29 -7.98 35.84
C GLY A 854 0.46 -8.01 34.50
N VAL A 855 0.60 -9.14 33.77
CA VAL A 855 1.20 -9.14 32.40
C VAL A 855 0.37 -8.43 31.32
N HIS A 856 -0.58 -7.63 31.77
CA HIS A 856 -1.30 -6.68 30.98
C HIS A 856 -0.48 -5.41 30.82
N PRO A 857 -0.67 -4.67 29.71
CA PRO A 857 -0.14 -3.33 29.61
C PRO A 857 -0.61 -2.54 30.83
N SER A 858 0.34 -2.06 31.61
CA SER A 858 0.03 -1.34 32.85
C SER A 858 -0.53 0.06 32.53
N ASP A 859 -1.09 0.69 33.55
CA ASP A 859 -1.52 2.09 33.53
C ASP A 859 -0.36 3.11 33.61
N HIS A 860 0.90 2.68 33.58
CA HIS A 860 2.03 3.60 33.42
C HIS A 860 2.05 4.24 32.03
N VAL A 861 2.80 5.34 31.95
CA VAL A 861 2.75 6.36 30.87
C VAL A 861 2.89 5.77 29.46
N ASP A 862 3.60 4.66 29.27
CA ASP A 862 3.90 4.08 27.95
C ASP A 862 3.29 2.70 27.67
N GLY A 863 2.77 1.98 28.67
CA GLY A 863 2.24 0.62 28.50
C GLY A 863 1.03 0.55 27.56
N LEU A 864 -0.04 1.30 27.88
CA LEU A 864 -1.25 1.35 27.05
C LEU A 864 -1.01 1.96 25.66
N PRO A 865 -0.29 3.09 25.52
CA PRO A 865 0.04 3.63 24.20
C PRO A 865 0.81 2.65 23.32
N THR A 866 1.85 1.99 23.84
CA THR A 866 2.64 1.00 23.08
C THR A 866 1.79 -0.17 22.61
N MET A 867 0.90 -0.71 23.45
CA MET A 867 -0.04 -1.76 23.03
C MET A 867 -0.96 -1.27 21.90
N GLY A 868 -1.49 -0.04 22.00
CA GLY A 868 -2.30 0.56 20.94
C GLY A 868 -1.55 0.66 19.60
N ARG A 869 -0.25 0.96 19.63
CA ARG A 869 0.61 0.98 18.43
C ARG A 869 0.82 -0.41 17.86
N TYR A 870 1.06 -1.43 18.69
CA TYR A 870 1.19 -2.81 18.22
C TYR A 870 -0.11 -3.30 17.57
N ILE A 871 -1.28 -3.04 18.16
CA ILE A 871 -2.58 -3.38 17.57
C ILE A 871 -2.77 -2.68 16.22
N ALA A 872 -2.38 -1.40 16.09
CA ALA A 872 -2.45 -0.69 14.81
C ALA A 872 -1.56 -1.34 13.75
N ILE A 873 -0.30 -1.64 14.08
CA ILE A 873 0.66 -2.24 13.14
C ILE A 873 0.19 -3.63 12.70
N GLU A 874 -0.25 -4.45 13.64
CA GLU A 874 -0.85 -5.75 13.34
C GLU A 874 -2.10 -5.63 12.47
N THR A 875 -2.98 -4.69 12.78
CA THR A 875 -4.17 -4.44 11.95
C THR A 875 -3.75 -4.12 10.51
N LEU A 876 -2.74 -3.28 10.32
CA LEU A 876 -2.23 -2.95 9.00
C LEU A 876 -1.56 -4.15 8.31
N GLN A 877 -0.86 -5.03 9.04
CA GLN A 877 -0.32 -6.28 8.49
C GLN A 877 -1.46 -7.22 8.05
N GLY A 878 -2.46 -7.44 8.89
CA GLY A 878 -3.62 -8.29 8.58
C GLY A 878 -4.44 -7.76 7.40
N LEU A 879 -4.48 -6.43 7.22
CA LEU A 879 -5.10 -5.78 6.07
C LEU A 879 -4.25 -5.84 4.79
N GLY A 880 -3.06 -6.45 4.81
CA GLY A 880 -2.13 -6.49 3.68
C GLY A 880 -1.57 -5.11 3.30
N LEU A 881 -1.61 -4.17 4.23
CA LEU A 881 -1.14 -2.80 4.07
C LEU A 881 0.35 -2.69 4.44
N LEU A 882 0.77 -3.29 5.54
CA LEU A 882 2.19 -3.45 5.87
C LEU A 882 2.74 -4.77 5.34
N PRO A 883 4.04 -4.84 5.00
CA PRO A 883 4.67 -6.10 4.67
C PRO A 883 4.84 -6.98 5.92
N ASP A 884 5.12 -8.25 5.66
CA ASP A 884 5.41 -9.22 6.72
C ASP A 884 6.83 -9.01 7.22
N PHE A 885 6.95 -8.52 8.44
CA PHE A 885 8.23 -8.40 9.14
C PHE A 885 8.45 -9.69 9.91
N ALA A 886 9.18 -10.65 9.34
CA ALA A 886 9.67 -11.80 10.09
C ALA A 886 10.81 -11.34 11.01
N LEU A 887 10.47 -10.69 12.13
CA LEU A 887 11.42 -10.10 13.06
C LEU A 887 12.07 -11.20 13.89
N ARG A 888 13.16 -11.75 13.38
CA ARG A 888 13.92 -12.84 13.98
C ARG A 888 15.40 -12.51 13.95
N PHE A 889 16.15 -13.17 14.83
CA PHE A 889 17.59 -13.30 14.64
C PHE A 889 17.82 -14.29 13.50
N ASP A 890 17.87 -13.75 12.28
CA ASP A 890 18.00 -14.54 11.05
C ASP A 890 19.44 -14.52 10.46
N GLN A 891 20.36 -13.83 11.15
CA GLN A 891 21.76 -13.71 10.78
C GLN A 891 22.66 -13.97 11.99
N SER A 892 23.84 -14.55 11.74
CA SER A 892 24.82 -14.82 12.79
C SER A 892 26.27 -14.71 12.32
N PHE A 893 27.16 -14.49 13.28
CA PHE A 893 28.62 -14.52 13.10
C PHE A 893 29.27 -15.11 14.34
N PHE A 894 30.26 -15.98 14.15
CA PHE A 894 31.03 -16.58 15.24
C PHE A 894 32.48 -16.18 15.09
N ALA A 895 33.07 -15.64 16.17
CA ALA A 895 34.48 -15.33 16.18
C ALA A 895 35.28 -16.63 16.08
N SER A 896 36.27 -16.67 15.17
CA SER A 896 37.05 -17.88 14.90
C SER A 896 37.88 -18.36 16.11
N ASP A 897 38.08 -17.50 17.11
CA ASP A 897 38.77 -17.81 18.36
C ASP A 897 37.81 -18.23 19.49
N GLY A 898 36.50 -18.33 19.20
CA GLY A 898 35.47 -18.70 20.18
C GLY A 898 35.19 -17.63 21.24
N SER A 899 35.70 -16.40 21.06
CA SER A 899 35.59 -15.34 22.07
C SER A 899 34.21 -14.69 22.15
N TYR A 900 33.45 -14.69 21.04
CA TYR A 900 32.07 -14.19 21.01
C TYR A 900 31.28 -14.76 19.82
N ALA A 901 29.96 -14.62 19.91
CA ALA A 901 29.02 -14.79 18.80
C ALA A 901 28.20 -13.51 18.64
N GLU A 902 27.79 -13.19 17.42
CA GLU A 902 26.88 -12.08 17.10
C GLU A 902 25.62 -12.60 16.42
N PHE A 903 24.48 -12.02 16.78
CA PHE A 903 23.18 -12.31 16.19
C PHE A 903 22.49 -11.01 15.82
N TRP A 904 21.87 -10.95 14.64
CA TRP A 904 21.11 -9.77 14.19
C TRP A 904 19.96 -10.15 13.27
N SER A 905 19.11 -9.17 12.98
CA SER A 905 18.02 -9.30 12.02
C SER A 905 18.41 -8.71 10.68
N ALA A 906 18.07 -9.36 9.58
CA ALA A 906 18.18 -8.83 8.24
C ALA A 906 17.21 -7.67 7.98
N GLN A 907 16.22 -7.47 8.87
CA GLN A 907 15.27 -6.37 8.78
C GLN A 907 15.85 -5.03 9.25
N GLY A 908 16.92 -5.03 10.05
CA GLY A 908 17.55 -3.80 10.54
C GLY A 908 18.43 -4.01 11.77
N ASP A 909 19.04 -2.92 12.22
CA ASP A 909 19.88 -2.90 13.42
C ASP A 909 19.05 -3.22 14.68
N VAL A 910 19.63 -4.06 15.54
CA VAL A 910 19.04 -4.42 16.82
C VAL A 910 19.34 -3.36 17.86
N THR A 911 18.30 -2.94 18.60
CA THR A 911 18.36 -2.00 19.72
C THR A 911 17.52 -2.49 20.92
N THR A 912 17.39 -1.68 21.97
CA THR A 912 16.44 -1.86 23.07
C THR A 912 15.78 -0.52 23.43
N ALA A 913 14.57 -0.53 23.99
CA ALA A 913 13.91 0.71 24.42
C ALA A 913 14.75 1.49 25.46
N ARG A 914 15.48 0.80 26.34
CA ARG A 914 16.40 1.43 27.29
C ARG A 914 17.50 2.22 26.59
N ARG A 915 18.08 1.64 25.53
CA ARG A 915 19.14 2.28 24.73
C ARG A 915 18.61 3.46 23.92
N GLU A 916 17.52 3.28 23.19
CA GLU A 916 16.91 4.34 22.37
C GLU A 916 16.48 5.55 23.20
N ARG A 917 15.97 5.30 24.41
CA ARG A 917 15.56 6.36 25.34
C ARG A 917 16.71 6.97 26.14
N GLY A 918 17.96 6.51 25.94
CA GLY A 918 19.13 7.00 26.66
C GLY A 918 19.05 6.80 28.18
N LEU A 919 18.35 5.75 28.64
CA LEU A 919 18.19 5.46 30.06
C LEU A 919 19.44 4.81 30.63
N ALA A 920 19.64 4.94 31.94
CA ALA A 920 20.75 4.29 32.64
C ALA A 920 20.68 2.76 32.48
N ALA A 921 21.86 2.13 32.38
CA ALA A 921 21.98 0.68 32.35
C ALA A 921 21.27 0.02 33.54
N ILE A 922 20.72 -1.16 33.32
CA ILE A 922 20.10 -1.93 34.40
C ILE A 922 21.15 -2.29 35.47
N PRO A 923 20.80 -2.29 36.77
CA PRO A 923 21.78 -2.59 37.81
C PRO A 923 22.37 -3.99 37.65
N ALA A 924 23.70 -4.09 37.61
CA ALA A 924 24.46 -5.35 37.51
C ALA A 924 24.47 -6.17 38.83
N THR A 925 23.37 -6.13 39.59
CA THR A 925 23.19 -6.85 40.86
C THR A 925 23.14 -8.37 40.66
N TYR A 926 22.69 -8.82 39.49
CA TYR A 926 22.59 -10.23 39.13
C TYR A 926 23.26 -10.48 37.77
N PRO A 927 23.96 -11.61 37.56
CA PRO A 927 24.75 -11.86 36.35
C PRO A 927 23.95 -11.86 35.04
N HIS A 928 22.69 -12.33 35.05
CA HIS A 928 21.84 -12.38 33.86
C HIS A 928 21.38 -11.00 33.36
N ARG A 929 21.60 -9.94 34.15
CA ARG A 929 21.18 -8.57 33.82
C ARG A 929 22.17 -7.90 32.89
N THR A 930 21.96 -8.14 31.61
CA THR A 930 22.79 -7.62 30.52
C THR A 930 22.07 -6.49 29.76
N GLU A 931 22.72 -5.92 28.73
CA GLU A 931 22.07 -4.91 27.88
C GLU A 931 20.87 -5.50 27.13
N VAL A 932 20.94 -6.78 26.73
CA VAL A 932 19.90 -7.51 26.00
C VAL A 932 19.43 -8.73 26.76
N PHE A 933 18.17 -8.73 27.19
CA PHE A 933 17.59 -9.81 27.99
C PHE A 933 17.26 -11.09 27.18
N ALA A 934 16.96 -12.16 27.92
CA ALA A 934 16.40 -13.42 27.43
C ALA A 934 17.32 -14.32 26.59
N TRP A 935 18.63 -14.11 26.64
CA TRP A 935 19.62 -15.02 26.08
C TRP A 935 20.06 -16.09 27.07
N GLU A 936 20.16 -17.33 26.60
CA GLU A 936 20.73 -18.46 27.31
C GLU A 936 21.79 -19.15 26.45
N ILE A 937 22.84 -19.65 27.09
CA ILE A 937 23.94 -20.38 26.47
C ILE A 937 24.17 -21.71 27.19
N GLY A 938 24.48 -22.77 26.43
CA GLY A 938 24.74 -24.08 27.04
C GLY A 938 25.31 -25.10 26.09
N ASN A 939 25.54 -26.32 26.59
CA ASN A 939 26.04 -27.44 25.77
C ASN A 939 24.90 -28.35 25.29
N THR A 940 23.70 -28.19 25.84
CA THR A 940 22.47 -28.88 25.40
C THR A 940 21.28 -27.96 25.62
N TRP A 941 20.24 -28.14 24.81
CA TRP A 941 19.00 -27.34 24.89
C TRP A 941 18.32 -27.36 26.26
N GLY A 942 18.40 -28.47 27.01
CA GLY A 942 17.76 -28.61 28.32
C GLY A 942 18.55 -28.00 29.49
N ALA A 943 19.82 -27.66 29.31
CA ALA A 943 20.73 -27.20 30.35
C ALA A 943 21.45 -25.89 29.94
N ALA A 944 20.79 -25.04 29.15
CA ALA A 944 21.28 -23.70 28.86
C ALA A 944 21.05 -22.79 30.08
N GLU A 945 22.07 -22.00 30.39
CA GLU A 945 22.10 -21.06 31.51
C GLU A 945 21.96 -19.63 30.97
N PRO A 946 21.42 -18.68 31.76
CA PRO A 946 21.35 -17.28 31.35
C PRO A 946 22.71 -16.72 30.94
N ALA A 947 22.76 -16.00 29.82
CA ALA A 947 23.97 -15.33 29.38
C ALA A 947 24.34 -14.19 30.34
N GLU A 948 25.60 -14.16 30.78
CA GLU A 948 26.12 -13.11 31.65
C GLU A 948 26.65 -11.88 30.88
N SER A 949 26.72 -11.99 29.55
CA SER A 949 27.16 -10.90 28.66
C SER A 949 26.45 -10.98 27.32
N ALA A 950 25.51 -10.05 27.11
CA ALA A 950 24.83 -9.81 25.84
C ALA A 950 24.73 -8.29 25.63
N ASN A 951 25.48 -7.77 24.64
CA ASN A 951 25.65 -6.34 24.41
C ASN A 951 25.41 -5.98 22.94
N ILE A 952 24.97 -4.75 22.67
CA ILE A 952 24.71 -4.29 21.30
C ILE A 952 25.95 -3.59 20.74
N VAL A 953 26.54 -4.21 19.72
CA VAL A 953 27.72 -3.73 18.98
C VAL A 953 27.36 -3.60 17.50
N ASN A 954 27.41 -2.38 16.96
CA ASN A 954 27.09 -2.09 15.55
C ASN A 954 25.75 -2.69 15.09
N GLY A 955 24.68 -2.54 15.89
CA GLY A 955 23.35 -3.06 15.56
C GLY A 955 23.20 -4.57 15.70
N ARG A 956 24.16 -5.26 16.34
CA ARG A 956 24.15 -6.72 16.54
C ARG A 956 24.24 -7.07 18.01
N VAL A 957 23.56 -8.13 18.42
CA VAL A 957 23.70 -8.67 19.78
C VAL A 957 24.94 -9.54 19.84
N ARG A 958 25.96 -9.05 20.52
CA ARG A 958 27.20 -9.79 20.79
C ARG A 958 27.10 -10.49 22.15
N ILE A 959 27.27 -11.81 22.13
CA ILE A 959 27.25 -12.68 23.31
C ILE A 959 28.65 -13.22 23.56
N ALA A 960 29.11 -13.16 24.81
CA ALA A 960 30.38 -13.76 25.24
C ALA A 960 30.11 -14.99 26.13
N PRO A 961 31.04 -15.97 26.18
CA PRO A 961 30.88 -17.14 27.03
C PRO A 961 30.89 -16.75 28.52
N ASN A 962 30.00 -17.36 29.33
CA ASN A 962 29.99 -17.16 30.78
C ASN A 962 31.34 -17.55 31.42
N THR A 963 32.00 -18.59 30.86
CA THR A 963 33.35 -18.99 31.23
C THR A 963 34.12 -19.53 30.03
N GLY A 964 35.42 -19.21 29.92
CA GLY A 964 36.30 -19.81 28.90
C GLY A 964 36.03 -19.29 27.48
N LEU A 965 35.96 -20.21 26.51
CA LEU A 965 35.65 -19.96 25.10
C LEU A 965 34.43 -20.79 24.71
N PHE A 966 33.69 -20.36 23.69
CA PHE A 966 32.64 -21.21 23.11
C PHE A 966 33.23 -22.48 22.51
N ALA A 967 32.58 -23.62 22.75
CA ALA A 967 32.96 -24.90 22.20
C ALA A 967 32.14 -25.25 20.94
N ASP A 968 32.63 -26.17 20.12
CA ASP A 968 31.84 -26.75 19.03
C ASP A 968 30.57 -27.42 19.60
N GLY A 969 29.40 -27.14 19.03
CA GLY A 969 28.12 -27.64 19.53
C GLY A 969 27.47 -26.79 20.62
N GLN A 970 27.95 -25.56 20.85
CA GLN A 970 27.32 -24.61 21.78
C GLN A 970 25.89 -24.24 21.35
N VAL A 971 24.94 -24.41 22.26
CA VAL A 971 23.55 -23.97 22.09
C VAL A 971 23.42 -22.52 22.50
N PHE A 972 22.78 -21.73 21.63
CA PHE A 972 22.33 -20.37 21.90
C PHE A 972 20.82 -20.33 21.78
N ALA A 973 20.15 -19.88 22.84
CA ALA A 973 18.70 -19.77 22.84
C ALA A 973 18.28 -18.36 23.22
N PHE A 974 17.30 -17.85 22.51
CA PHE A 974 16.69 -16.56 22.78
C PHE A 974 15.21 -16.74 23.13
N GLY A 975 14.77 -16.18 24.24
CA GLY A 975 13.36 -16.13 24.61
C GLY A 975 12.71 -17.49 24.93
N ARG A 976 13.47 -18.45 25.50
CA ARG A 976 12.90 -19.69 26.07
C ARG A 976 11.88 -19.39 27.17
N GLY A 977 11.06 -20.39 27.51
CA GLY A 977 9.99 -20.26 28.49
C GLY A 977 8.97 -19.18 28.10
N GLY A 978 8.63 -18.30 29.04
CA GLY A 978 7.75 -17.14 28.85
C GLY A 978 8.32 -15.99 28.00
N ALA A 979 9.53 -16.15 27.44
CA ALA A 979 10.24 -15.17 26.60
C ALA A 979 10.57 -13.82 27.26
N THR A 980 10.66 -13.78 28.59
CA THR A 980 10.98 -12.56 29.32
C THR A 980 12.47 -12.42 29.64
N GLY A 981 13.17 -13.54 29.81
CA GLY A 981 14.52 -13.54 30.39
C GLY A 981 14.54 -13.16 31.87
N ILE A 982 13.38 -13.12 32.54
CA ILE A 982 13.30 -12.88 33.98
C ILE A 982 13.80 -14.12 34.71
N ILE A 983 14.79 -13.91 35.58
CA ILE A 983 15.34 -14.95 36.47
C ILE A 983 15.04 -14.61 37.93
N LYS A 984 15.10 -13.31 38.28
CA LYS A 984 14.77 -12.78 39.60
C LYS A 984 13.43 -12.07 39.54
N ALA A 985 12.34 -12.83 39.75
CA ALA A 985 10.97 -12.43 39.43
C ALA A 985 10.59 -11.04 39.94
N VAL A 986 10.93 -10.74 41.20
CA VAL A 986 10.59 -9.47 41.85
C VAL A 986 11.51 -8.34 41.39
N ASP A 987 12.82 -8.56 41.45
CA ASP A 987 13.80 -7.51 41.20
C ASP A 987 13.86 -7.12 39.71
N ASP A 988 13.80 -8.09 38.79
CA ASP A 988 13.84 -7.82 37.35
C ASP A 988 12.61 -7.03 36.89
N SER A 989 11.45 -7.34 37.47
CA SER A 989 10.21 -6.59 37.24
C SER A 989 10.32 -5.15 37.77
N ALA A 990 10.92 -4.96 38.95
CA ALA A 990 11.11 -3.64 39.54
C ALA A 990 12.08 -2.77 38.72
N ASP A 991 13.10 -3.37 38.13
CA ASP A 991 14.12 -2.68 37.34
C ASP A 991 13.78 -2.52 35.85
N ARG A 992 12.54 -2.83 35.45
CA ARG A 992 12.02 -2.63 34.08
C ARG A 992 12.78 -3.46 33.03
N TYR A 993 12.80 -4.78 33.19
CA TYR A 993 13.37 -5.72 32.21
C TYR A 993 12.77 -5.57 30.81
N ASP A 994 11.50 -5.16 30.71
CA ASP A 994 10.76 -4.93 29.47
C ASP A 994 11.50 -3.98 28.51
N LEU A 995 12.28 -3.05 29.06
CA LEU A 995 13.03 -2.06 28.29
C LEU A 995 14.34 -2.62 27.70
N ASN A 996 14.77 -3.81 28.11
CA ASN A 996 15.99 -4.49 27.64
C ASN A 996 15.70 -5.62 26.63
N TYR A 997 14.44 -5.81 26.26
CA TYR A 997 14.07 -6.77 25.22
C TYR A 997 14.53 -6.25 23.84
N PRO A 998 15.11 -7.09 22.96
CA PRO A 998 15.64 -6.62 21.68
C PRO A 998 14.53 -6.19 20.72
N LEU A 999 14.77 -5.07 20.06
CA LEU A 999 13.89 -4.40 19.11
C LEU A 999 14.58 -4.18 17.77
N VAL A 1000 13.80 -4.05 16.70
CA VAL A 1000 14.23 -3.47 15.42
C VAL A 1000 13.41 -2.22 15.15
N ASP A 1001 14.06 -1.08 14.97
CA ASP A 1001 13.39 0.14 14.55
C ASP A 1001 13.10 0.11 13.05
N LEU A 1002 11.81 0.15 12.71
CA LEU A 1002 11.31 0.19 11.35
C LEU A 1002 10.68 1.55 10.99
N GLY A 1003 10.86 2.57 11.84
CA GLY A 1003 10.36 3.92 11.62
C GLY A 1003 8.88 4.11 11.97
N PHE A 1004 8.31 3.26 12.83
CA PHE A 1004 6.91 3.36 13.28
C PHE A 1004 6.70 4.57 14.20
N TYR A 1005 5.54 5.22 14.08
CA TYR A 1005 5.30 6.50 14.75
C TYR A 1005 5.34 6.38 16.29
N LYS A 1006 6.31 7.06 16.90
CA LYS A 1006 6.56 7.08 18.35
C LYS A 1006 6.68 5.68 18.97
N LEU A 1007 7.31 4.76 18.25
CA LEU A 1007 7.62 3.43 18.74
C LEU A 1007 9.14 3.23 18.67
N ASP A 1008 9.75 2.77 19.76
CA ASP A 1008 11.20 2.56 19.82
C ASP A 1008 11.66 1.39 18.92
N GLY A 1009 10.71 0.56 18.49
CA GLY A 1009 10.92 -0.56 17.58
C GLY A 1009 9.94 -1.69 17.83
N LEU A 1010 9.97 -2.68 16.94
CA LEU A 1010 9.18 -3.90 17.08
C LEU A 1010 9.99 -5.01 17.77
N PRO A 1011 9.41 -5.76 18.72
CA PRO A 1011 10.10 -6.85 19.41
C PRO A 1011 10.52 -7.97 18.46
N ILE A 1012 11.74 -8.49 18.66
CA ILE A 1012 12.21 -9.68 17.95
C ILE A 1012 11.53 -10.93 18.53
N GLU A 1013 11.05 -11.80 17.66
CA GLU A 1013 10.41 -13.06 18.04
C GLU A 1013 11.38 -13.99 18.80
N PRO A 1014 10.90 -14.69 19.84
CA PRO A 1014 11.64 -15.73 20.56
C PRO A 1014 11.99 -16.95 19.71
N MET A 1015 13.16 -17.50 19.99
CA MET A 1015 13.89 -18.61 19.35
C MET A 1015 14.56 -18.25 18.03
N PRO A 1016 15.85 -18.59 17.83
CA PRO A 1016 16.43 -18.56 16.49
C PRO A 1016 15.73 -19.61 15.61
N ASP A 1017 15.67 -19.34 14.30
CA ASP A 1017 15.19 -20.31 13.31
C ASP A 1017 16.04 -21.60 13.40
N PRO A 1018 15.43 -22.78 13.56
CA PRO A 1018 16.16 -24.06 13.57
C PRO A 1018 17.11 -24.23 12.37
N LEU A 1019 16.80 -23.63 11.21
CA LEU A 1019 17.63 -23.67 10.00
C LEU A 1019 18.96 -22.91 10.15
N ILE A 1020 19.01 -21.89 11.01
CA ILE A 1020 20.21 -21.06 11.23
C ILE A 1020 21.20 -21.75 12.16
N LEU A 1021 20.68 -22.51 13.13
CA LEU A 1021 21.47 -23.39 13.96
C LEU A 1021 22.12 -24.48 13.06
N THR A 1022 21.32 -25.14 12.22
CA THR A 1022 21.85 -26.23 11.36
C THR A 1022 22.81 -25.78 10.25
N ALA A 1023 22.70 -24.55 9.71
CA ALA A 1023 23.53 -24.07 8.59
C ALA A 1023 25.01 -23.84 8.97
N SER A 1024 25.32 -23.77 10.26
CA SER A 1024 26.67 -23.48 10.78
C SER A 1024 27.38 -24.70 11.39
N GLY A 1025 26.76 -25.90 11.34
CA GLY A 1025 27.34 -27.13 11.88
C GLY A 1025 27.24 -27.27 13.40
N ILE A 1026 26.39 -26.46 14.05
CA ILE A 1026 26.17 -26.44 15.49
C ILE A 1026 24.66 -26.69 15.72
N VAL A 1027 24.30 -27.83 16.32
CA VAL A 1027 22.89 -28.24 16.55
C VAL A 1027 22.25 -27.49 17.71
#